data_AF-K9V2Z3-F1
#
_entry.id   AF-K9V2Z3-F1
#
_cell.length_a   1.000
_cell.length_b   1.000
_cell.length_c   1.000
_cell.angle_alpha   90.00
_cell.angle_beta   90.00
_cell.angle_gamma   90.00
#
_symmetry.space_group_name_H-M   'P 1'
#
loop_
_entity.id
_entity.type
_entity.pdbx_description
1 polymer ?
#
loop_
_entity_poly.entity_id
_entity_poly.type
_entity_poly.pdbx_seq_one_letter_code
_entity_poly.pdbx_strand_id
1 'polypeptide(L)'
;MTLDNAGNTLGAARKLNLTSTTQTFTDFVGASDLNDIYSFSLSSRLSLNLAVSGLSANADVQIIQDKNFNGVFDVSREVITSSYLTGTSNESIKTALDAGNYFIRVFPGAGANTNYNLGVSAASFSDRVLELTNAERAKVGLSALKLNSQLNQAAQSHSQDMALRDYYSHTGANGSRFSDRISATGYKFSAAAENIAAGYVTPEDVVQGWMNSSGHKANILNANYKDIGIGHYYLANDRGAVNYNNYWTQNFGVSSQPVNTVPTALQFGLEKTAYTNTETLKISNGWVFDGNGATDINRVDFKIKRANGTFVDTADIFSTTPATSDNRWGQFNYSLNLAGLNLATGNYSLWAVAYDKAGALSNVFERQFNLTVPNAVPNNLLFGLEKIAYTNTETLRINNGWVFDANGATDINRVDFKIKRADGTFLDTVDIFSVTSATWDNRWGQFNYGLNLAGLNLASGNHSLWAVAYDKAGAVSNVVEQKFSLVPPPTSTYNSTSGYGLINAAAAVAKAIGQNTFADVTNLGGNDWGADLVKAPEVWAKGYTGKGIVVAVLDTGVDYNHTDLKGNIWTNSREIIGNGKDDDGNGFVDDVYGWNFHDKNNKTLDTHGHGTHVAGTIAGVRNNFGVTGIAYDAKIMSVKVLGNEGGSSLSVAGGIRYAVNNGANVINMSLGSNSPSSDILAALQYASSKGVIVVMAAGNDRLTLPGFPARYADKWGIAVGAVDRNNNMASFSNRAGSNPLAYVTAPGVSIYSTIPGNGYSFMSGTSMAAPHVAGVVALMLSANRSLSDSRVREIVTQSAFNGQNSAFVTNNALSTSTVNTKTSLAYSINQNTFSSTTPKIVNLKTDLNAVYSFKEGNMFANPINWLQSTSFYQKIQLESAANPQTILNLDKKHLLQ
;
A
#
# COMPACT_ATOMS: atom_id res chain seq x y z
N MET A 1 19.40 -2.64 32.81
CA MET A 1 20.03 -2.90 31.51
C MET A 1 21.03 -1.77 31.31
N THR A 2 22.29 -2.10 31.02
CA THR A 2 23.27 -1.10 30.59
C THR A 2 22.74 -0.42 29.34
N LEU A 3 22.96 0.89 29.22
CA LEU A 3 22.59 1.64 28.04
C LEU A 3 23.51 1.17 26.89
N ASP A 4 22.92 0.61 25.84
CA ASP A 4 23.60 0.17 24.60
C ASP A 4 22.76 0.71 23.44
N ASN A 5 23.08 1.92 22.99
CA ASN A 5 22.45 2.52 21.81
C ASN A 5 23.33 2.40 20.55
N ALA A 6 24.58 1.97 20.70
CA ALA A 6 25.56 1.93 19.63
C ALA A 6 26.02 0.49 19.40
N GLY A 7 25.76 -0.05 18.20
CA GLY A 7 26.06 -1.45 17.94
C GLY A 7 27.56 -1.78 17.95
N ASN A 8 27.86 -3.05 18.26
CA ASN A 8 29.22 -3.58 18.41
C ASN A 8 29.97 -3.91 17.09
N THR A 9 29.35 -3.68 15.93
CA THR A 9 29.92 -4.00 14.61
C THR A 9 29.71 -2.86 13.62
N LEU A 10 30.51 -2.81 12.54
CA LEU A 10 30.36 -1.77 11.51
C LEU A 10 28.96 -1.78 10.88
N GLY A 11 28.36 -2.96 10.66
CA GLY A 11 27.01 -3.11 10.12
C GLY A 11 25.87 -2.71 11.08
N ALA A 12 26.15 -2.68 12.38
CA ALA A 12 25.21 -2.27 13.43
C ALA A 12 25.51 -0.85 13.97
N ALA A 13 26.43 -0.12 13.35
CA ALA A 13 26.93 1.16 13.85
C ALA A 13 25.82 2.22 13.93
N ARG A 14 25.80 2.98 15.03
CA ARG A 14 24.87 4.10 15.20
C ARG A 14 25.24 5.26 14.26
N LYS A 15 24.32 5.61 13.38
CA LYS A 15 24.54 6.68 12.39
C LYS A 15 24.50 8.07 13.02
N LEU A 16 25.51 8.89 12.73
CA LEU A 16 25.63 10.28 13.16
C LEU A 16 25.43 11.25 11.97
N ASN A 17 24.69 12.33 12.22
CA ASN A 17 24.57 13.46 11.30
C ASN A 17 25.39 14.63 11.85
N LEU A 18 26.64 14.76 11.42
CA LEU A 18 27.56 15.74 11.99
C LEU A 18 27.20 17.18 11.61
N THR A 19 27.44 18.10 12.55
CA THR A 19 27.30 19.55 12.37
C THR A 19 28.54 20.25 12.94
N SER A 20 28.67 21.55 12.70
CA SER A 20 29.75 22.37 13.26
C SER A 20 29.62 22.59 14.77
N THR A 21 28.45 22.30 15.36
CA THR A 21 28.24 22.34 16.81
C THR A 21 28.42 20.94 17.39
N THR A 22 29.14 20.83 18.52
CA THR A 22 29.36 19.55 19.20
C THR A 22 28.04 18.94 19.64
N GLN A 23 27.78 17.72 19.15
CA GLN A 23 26.69 16.86 19.59
C GLN A 23 27.23 15.83 20.59
N THR A 24 26.50 15.60 21.67
CA THR A 24 26.92 14.68 22.73
C THR A 24 26.03 13.45 22.76
N PHE A 25 26.65 12.27 22.75
CA PHE A 25 25.99 10.96 22.84
C PHE A 25 26.46 10.25 24.11
N THR A 26 25.57 9.56 24.80
CA THR A 26 25.90 8.84 26.05
C THR A 26 25.72 7.35 25.85
N ASP A 27 26.71 6.56 26.26
CA ASP A 27 26.66 5.10 26.19
C ASP A 27 27.61 4.46 27.22
N PHE A 28 27.74 3.13 27.18
CA PHE A 28 28.54 2.33 28.10
C PHE A 28 29.46 1.35 27.35
N VAL A 29 30.73 1.28 27.75
CA VAL A 29 31.63 0.19 27.34
C VAL A 29 32.13 -0.61 28.54
N GLY A 30 32.27 -1.92 28.37
CA GLY A 30 32.68 -2.83 29.44
C GLY A 30 32.68 -4.31 29.06
N ALA A 31 32.81 -5.19 30.04
CA ALA A 31 32.88 -6.64 29.83
C ALA A 31 31.65 -7.23 29.13
N SER A 32 30.48 -6.59 29.27
CA SER A 32 29.24 -6.96 28.57
C SER A 32 29.07 -6.27 27.22
N ASP A 33 29.86 -5.24 26.93
CA ASP A 33 29.73 -4.38 25.76
C ASP A 33 31.11 -3.87 25.32
N LEU A 34 31.76 -4.62 24.43
CA LEU A 34 33.17 -4.44 24.15
C LEU A 34 33.45 -3.30 23.17
N ASN A 35 32.44 -2.85 22.41
CA ASN A 35 32.61 -1.84 21.38
C ASN A 35 31.32 -1.08 21.17
N ASP A 36 31.42 0.24 21.16
CA ASP A 36 30.40 1.09 20.61
C ASP A 36 30.87 1.67 19.28
N ILE A 37 30.17 1.29 18.21
CA ILE A 37 30.49 1.76 16.86
C ILE A 37 29.47 2.81 16.41
N TYR A 38 30.00 3.94 15.95
CA TYR A 38 29.24 5.01 15.31
C TYR A 38 29.69 5.17 13.87
N SER A 39 28.79 5.54 12.97
CA SER A 39 29.09 5.77 11.55
C SER A 39 28.75 7.19 11.13
N PHE A 40 29.56 7.79 10.26
CA PHE A 40 29.29 9.10 9.67
C PHE A 40 29.89 9.22 8.27
N SER A 41 29.38 10.18 7.50
CA SER A 41 29.85 10.47 6.14
C SER A 41 30.19 11.94 6.00
N LEU A 42 31.28 12.24 5.29
CA LEU A 42 31.69 13.60 4.94
C LEU A 42 31.60 13.79 3.43
N SER A 43 30.99 14.90 2.99
CA SER A 43 30.87 15.26 1.57
C SER A 43 32.07 16.06 1.05
N SER A 44 32.90 16.59 1.95
CA SER A 44 34.10 17.38 1.66
C SER A 44 35.12 17.20 2.79
N ARG A 45 36.34 17.68 2.59
CA ARG A 45 37.38 17.64 3.62
C ARG A 45 37.01 18.58 4.78
N LEU A 46 36.85 18.04 5.99
CA LEU A 46 36.43 18.80 7.19
C LEU A 46 37.34 18.51 8.39
N SER A 47 37.31 19.42 9.36
CA SER A 47 38.03 19.28 10.63
C SER A 47 37.10 18.58 11.63
N LEU A 48 37.41 17.35 11.98
CA LEU A 48 36.67 16.58 12.97
C LEU A 48 37.24 16.85 14.37
N ASN A 49 36.34 17.10 15.33
CA ASN A 49 36.66 17.18 16.74
C ASN A 49 35.85 16.10 17.50
N LEU A 50 36.57 15.27 18.24
CA LEU A 50 36.05 14.15 19.01
C LEU A 50 36.53 14.28 20.45
N ALA A 51 35.63 14.06 21.40
CA ALA A 51 35.97 13.96 22.81
C ALA A 51 35.15 12.87 23.49
N VAL A 52 35.80 12.00 24.27
CA VAL A 52 35.13 11.05 25.17
C VAL A 52 35.35 11.53 26.59
N SER A 53 34.27 11.75 27.34
CA SER A 53 34.32 12.38 28.66
C SER A 53 33.32 11.79 29.65
N GLY A 54 33.41 12.17 30.92
CA GLY A 54 32.54 11.63 31.98
C GLY A 54 32.89 10.19 32.38
N LEU A 55 34.13 9.79 32.12
CA LEU A 55 34.64 8.45 32.39
C LEU A 55 34.77 8.19 33.90
N SER A 56 34.23 7.07 34.34
CA SER A 56 34.42 6.49 35.67
C SER A 56 35.54 5.44 35.72
N ALA A 57 35.97 4.94 34.55
CA ALA A 57 37.10 4.04 34.36
C ALA A 57 37.63 4.17 32.91
N ASN A 58 38.66 3.41 32.54
CA ASN A 58 39.38 3.61 31.28
C ASN A 58 38.55 3.25 30.04
N ALA A 59 38.48 4.15 29.06
CA ALA A 59 37.91 3.90 27.74
C ALA A 59 38.73 4.63 26.69
N ASP A 60 38.97 3.94 25.57
CA ASP A 60 39.80 4.41 24.48
C ASP A 60 38.92 4.71 23.26
N VAL A 61 39.44 5.50 22.31
CA VAL A 61 38.68 5.89 21.10
C VAL A 61 39.52 5.82 19.83
N GLN A 62 38.88 5.39 18.74
CA GLN A 62 39.47 5.26 17.40
C GLN A 62 38.58 5.85 16.32
N ILE A 63 39.21 6.38 15.27
CA ILE A 63 38.57 6.67 13.99
C ILE A 63 39.02 5.63 12.98
N ILE A 64 38.06 5.03 12.28
CA ILE A 64 38.25 3.91 11.37
C ILE A 64 37.67 4.26 10.00
N GLN A 65 38.30 3.75 8.94
CA GLN A 65 37.72 3.70 7.61
C GLN A 65 37.90 2.30 7.05
N ASP A 66 36.78 1.62 6.79
CA ASP A 66 36.76 0.32 6.11
C ASP A 66 37.20 0.51 4.66
N LYS A 67 38.45 0.17 4.37
CA LYS A 67 39.09 0.45 3.07
C LYS A 67 38.90 -0.70 2.10
N ASN A 68 38.71 -1.92 2.61
CA ASN A 68 38.55 -3.11 1.79
C ASN A 68 37.07 -3.50 1.62
N PHE A 69 36.15 -2.80 2.29
CA PHE A 69 34.69 -2.96 2.25
C PHE A 69 34.21 -4.34 2.72
N ASN A 70 34.96 -4.99 3.61
CA ASN A 70 34.62 -6.32 4.13
C ASN A 70 33.64 -6.25 5.33
N GLY A 71 33.31 -5.05 5.84
CA GLY A 71 32.42 -4.86 6.98
C GLY A 71 33.01 -5.24 8.34
N VAL A 72 34.33 -5.44 8.41
CA VAL A 72 35.10 -5.82 9.60
C VAL A 72 36.22 -4.80 9.78
N PHE A 73 36.33 -4.19 10.97
CA PHE A 73 37.43 -3.25 11.20
C PHE A 73 38.76 -3.99 11.43
N ASP A 74 39.71 -3.79 10.53
CA ASP A 74 41.06 -4.33 10.64
C ASP A 74 41.96 -3.33 11.38
N VAL A 75 42.17 -3.55 12.70
CA VAL A 75 42.89 -2.62 13.60
C VAL A 75 44.29 -2.24 13.10
N SER A 76 44.93 -3.10 12.30
CA SER A 76 46.28 -2.90 11.76
C SER A 76 46.35 -2.09 10.47
N ARG A 77 45.22 -1.83 9.79
CA ARG A 77 45.17 -1.21 8.45
C ARG A 77 44.15 -0.09 8.30
N GLU A 78 43.11 -0.10 9.11
CA GLU A 78 41.90 0.71 8.90
C GLU A 78 41.68 1.78 9.97
N VAL A 79 42.42 1.70 11.09
CA VAL A 79 42.46 2.78 12.08
C VAL A 79 43.24 3.95 11.47
N ILE A 80 42.56 5.09 11.35
CA ILE A 80 43.16 6.34 10.88
C ILE A 80 43.95 7.00 12.00
N THR A 81 43.33 7.10 13.18
CA THR A 81 43.93 7.71 14.37
C THR A 81 43.18 7.26 15.62
N SER A 82 43.82 7.42 16.78
CA SER A 82 43.36 6.87 18.05
C SER A 82 43.83 7.72 19.24
N SER A 83 43.15 7.57 20.37
CA SER A 83 43.58 8.10 21.67
C SER A 83 43.40 7.00 22.73
N TYR A 84 44.40 6.84 23.60
CA TYR A 84 44.54 5.74 24.57
C TYR A 84 45.05 6.24 25.94
N LEU A 85 44.52 7.35 26.43
CA LEU A 85 44.91 7.93 27.71
C LEU A 85 44.40 7.07 28.86
N THR A 86 45.31 6.61 29.73
CA THR A 86 44.93 5.74 30.83
C THR A 86 44.10 6.44 31.92
N GLY A 87 43.22 5.68 32.57
CA GLY A 87 42.53 6.10 33.81
C GLY A 87 41.15 6.70 33.52
N THR A 88 40.84 7.86 34.12
CA THR A 88 39.58 8.59 33.88
C THR A 88 39.81 9.87 33.08
N SER A 89 40.94 9.96 32.38
CA SER A 89 41.29 11.11 31.55
C SER A 89 40.37 11.15 30.33
N ASN A 90 39.91 12.33 29.92
CA ASN A 90 39.10 12.44 28.71
C ASN A 90 39.95 12.11 27.48
N GLU A 91 39.42 11.29 26.59
CA GLU A 91 40.02 11.09 25.27
C GLU A 91 39.68 12.23 24.34
N SER A 92 40.60 12.60 23.44
CA SER A 92 40.29 13.55 22.38
C SER A 92 41.06 13.26 21.11
N ILE A 93 40.35 13.33 19.98
CA ILE A 93 40.94 13.26 18.65
C ILE A 93 40.52 14.49 17.87
N LYS A 94 41.50 15.21 17.32
CA LYS A 94 41.29 16.29 16.36
C LYS A 94 42.04 15.94 15.10
N THR A 95 41.33 15.82 13.99
CA THR A 95 41.96 15.41 12.73
C THR A 95 41.21 15.94 11.52
N ALA A 96 41.95 16.05 10.41
CA ALA A 96 41.42 16.37 9.10
C ALA A 96 41.01 15.07 8.39
N LEU A 97 39.75 14.99 7.95
CA LEU A 97 39.26 13.84 7.18
C LEU A 97 38.77 14.32 5.81
N ASP A 98 39.14 13.59 4.77
CA ASP A 98 38.63 13.81 3.40
C ASP A 98 37.17 13.37 3.27
N ALA A 99 36.54 13.72 2.14
CA ALA A 99 35.22 13.18 1.80
C ALA A 99 35.25 11.65 1.83
N GLY A 100 34.29 11.02 2.50
CA GLY A 100 34.28 9.58 2.70
C GLY A 100 33.37 9.12 3.83
N ASN A 101 33.31 7.81 4.01
CA ASN A 101 32.59 7.17 5.10
C ASN A 101 33.59 6.74 6.18
N TYR A 102 33.24 6.99 7.43
CA TYR A 102 34.10 6.75 8.58
C TYR A 102 33.29 6.19 9.74
N PHE A 103 34.01 5.56 10.66
CA PHE A 103 33.46 5.02 11.89
C PHE A 103 34.23 5.55 13.09
N ILE A 104 33.54 5.70 14.21
CA ILE A 104 34.14 5.94 15.53
C ILE A 104 33.93 4.68 16.33
N ARG A 105 34.97 4.21 16.99
CA ARG A 105 34.91 3.10 17.93
C ARG A 105 35.33 3.58 19.30
N VAL A 106 34.42 3.48 20.28
CA VAL A 106 34.73 3.60 21.71
C VAL A 106 34.80 2.19 22.29
N PHE A 107 35.81 1.89 23.09
CA PHE A 107 36.00 0.53 23.64
C PHE A 107 36.72 0.58 24.99
N PRO A 108 36.56 -0.44 25.85
CA PRO A 108 37.07 -0.38 27.22
C PRO A 108 38.59 -0.56 27.25
N GLY A 109 39.28 0.36 27.91
CA GLY A 109 40.71 0.27 28.10
C GLY A 109 41.05 -0.69 29.25
N ALA A 110 41.90 -1.69 28.98
CA ALA A 110 42.26 -2.75 29.95
C ALA A 110 41.06 -3.53 30.56
N GLY A 111 39.95 -3.65 29.82
CA GLY A 111 38.76 -4.40 30.27
C GLY A 111 37.92 -3.70 31.34
N ALA A 112 38.10 -2.38 31.49
CA ALA A 112 37.34 -1.57 32.43
C ALA A 112 35.86 -1.41 32.03
N ASN A 113 35.00 -1.07 32.98
CA ASN A 113 33.59 -0.79 32.77
C ASN A 113 33.32 0.69 33.02
N THR A 114 32.79 1.42 32.04
CA THR A 114 32.53 2.84 32.21
C THR A 114 31.41 3.37 31.31
N ASN A 115 30.61 4.29 31.85
CA ASN A 115 29.76 5.14 31.04
C ASN A 115 30.61 6.27 30.47
N TYR A 116 30.24 6.77 29.29
CA TYR A 116 30.91 7.91 28.67
C TYR A 116 29.93 8.85 27.96
N ASN A 117 30.44 10.05 27.70
CA ASN A 117 29.84 11.05 26.83
C ASN A 117 30.76 11.29 25.62
N LEU A 118 30.29 10.93 24.43
CA LEU A 118 30.94 11.16 23.15
C LEU A 118 30.48 12.48 22.56
N GLY A 119 31.34 13.50 22.61
CA GLY A 119 31.16 14.75 21.90
C GLY A 119 31.75 14.67 20.49
N VAL A 120 30.95 14.92 19.45
CA VAL A 120 31.39 14.92 18.04
C VAL A 120 30.94 16.20 17.34
N SER A 121 31.86 16.86 16.65
CA SER A 121 31.56 17.93 15.68
C SER A 121 32.48 17.85 14.46
N ALA A 122 32.00 18.36 13.33
CA ALA A 122 32.80 18.55 12.13
C ALA A 122 32.55 19.97 11.59
N ALA A 123 33.62 20.75 11.45
CA ALA A 123 33.54 22.13 10.97
C ALA A 123 34.37 22.32 9.69
N SER A 124 34.01 23.32 8.90
CA SER A 124 34.88 23.78 7.83
C SER A 124 36.19 24.30 8.44
N PHE A 125 37.29 24.19 7.68
CA PHE A 125 38.58 24.66 8.15
C PHE A 125 38.57 26.17 8.43
N SER A 126 37.84 26.96 7.62
CA SER A 126 37.66 28.39 7.85
C SER A 126 36.92 28.71 9.15
N ASP A 127 35.83 27.99 9.46
CA ASP A 127 35.08 28.23 10.69
C ASP A 127 35.92 27.90 11.92
N ARG A 128 36.69 26.81 11.86
CA ARG A 128 37.55 26.40 12.96
C ARG A 128 38.71 27.38 13.18
N VAL A 129 39.34 27.86 12.10
CA VAL A 129 40.37 28.90 12.20
C VAL A 129 39.80 30.19 12.78
N LEU A 130 38.59 30.60 12.40
CA LEU A 130 37.93 31.77 12.96
C LEU A 130 37.72 31.65 14.48
N GLU A 131 37.20 30.51 14.92
CA GLU A 131 36.96 30.21 16.33
C GLU A 131 38.27 30.30 17.14
N LEU A 132 39.32 29.62 16.69
CA LEU A 132 40.63 29.62 17.33
C LEU A 132 41.27 31.02 17.36
N THR A 133 41.19 31.75 16.24
CA THR A 133 41.68 33.14 16.15
C THR A 133 40.96 34.04 17.16
N ASN A 134 39.63 33.89 17.28
CA ASN A 134 38.83 34.64 18.25
C ASN A 134 39.10 34.23 19.70
N ALA A 135 39.41 32.95 19.96
CA ALA A 135 39.85 32.50 21.28
C ALA A 135 41.15 33.18 21.71
N GLU A 136 42.13 33.34 20.81
CA GLU A 136 43.36 34.08 21.10
C GLU A 136 43.12 35.57 21.36
N ARG A 137 42.22 36.19 20.59
CA ARG A 137 41.79 37.59 20.81
C ARG A 137 41.08 37.77 22.15
N ALA A 138 40.24 36.81 22.54
CA ALA A 138 39.52 36.85 23.82
C ALA A 138 40.48 36.81 25.03
N LYS A 139 41.61 36.09 24.95
CA LYS A 139 42.63 36.06 26.03
C LYS A 139 43.19 37.44 26.38
N VAL A 140 43.12 38.39 25.45
CA VAL A 140 43.57 39.78 25.65
C VAL A 140 42.41 40.79 25.63
N GLY A 141 41.16 40.33 25.78
CA GLY A 141 39.98 41.18 25.89
C GLY A 141 39.54 41.87 24.61
N LEU A 142 40.00 41.42 23.44
CA LEU A 142 39.61 42.00 22.16
C LEU A 142 38.29 41.44 21.65
N SER A 143 37.55 42.27 20.90
CA SER A 143 36.31 41.87 20.24
C SER A 143 36.56 40.78 19.19
N ALA A 144 35.67 39.79 19.13
CA ALA A 144 35.71 38.76 18.09
C ALA A 144 35.63 39.38 16.68
N LEU A 145 36.45 38.85 15.77
CA LEU A 145 36.37 39.11 14.34
C LEU A 145 35.16 38.39 13.75
N LYS A 146 34.59 38.96 12.70
CA LYS A 146 33.49 38.38 11.93
C LYS A 146 33.98 37.93 10.57
N LEU A 147 33.55 36.75 10.13
CA LEU A 147 33.85 36.28 8.79
C LEU A 147 33.22 37.23 7.77
N ASN A 148 33.98 37.68 6.77
CA ASN A 148 33.48 38.50 5.67
C ASN A 148 33.66 37.74 4.35
N SER A 149 32.58 37.61 3.58
CA SER A 149 32.56 36.81 2.34
C SER A 149 33.54 37.31 1.28
N GLN A 150 33.71 38.62 1.15
CA GLN A 150 34.61 39.25 0.17
C GLN A 150 36.08 39.05 0.57
N LEU A 151 36.41 39.16 1.86
CA LEU A 151 37.74 38.82 2.37
C LEU A 151 38.03 37.32 2.24
N ASN A 152 37.03 36.47 2.52
CA ASN A 152 37.12 35.02 2.36
C ASN A 152 37.44 34.65 0.91
N GLN A 153 36.75 35.26 -0.05
CA GLN A 153 37.01 35.01 -1.47
C GLN A 153 38.45 35.37 -1.85
N ALA A 154 38.96 36.52 -1.38
CA ALA A 154 40.33 36.94 -1.63
C ALA A 154 41.35 35.98 -1.01
N ALA A 155 41.11 35.56 0.25
CA ALA A 155 41.99 34.63 0.97
C ALA A 155 41.99 33.23 0.32
N GLN A 156 40.81 32.71 -0.04
CA GLN A 156 40.65 31.41 -0.68
C GLN A 156 41.31 31.38 -2.06
N SER A 157 41.13 32.43 -2.86
CA SER A 157 41.75 32.55 -4.18
C SER A 157 43.27 32.58 -4.07
N HIS A 158 43.82 33.23 -3.05
CA HIS A 158 45.27 33.29 -2.84
C HIS A 158 45.86 31.96 -2.37
N SER A 159 45.19 31.26 -1.44
CA SER A 159 45.59 29.90 -1.05
C SER A 159 45.58 28.93 -2.23
N GLN A 160 44.62 29.06 -3.14
CA GLN A 160 44.57 28.31 -4.41
C GLN A 160 45.69 28.72 -5.36
N ASP A 161 45.95 30.02 -5.49
CA ASP A 161 46.99 30.56 -6.36
C ASP A 161 48.37 30.00 -5.96
N MET A 162 48.72 30.12 -4.68
CA MET A 162 49.97 29.58 -4.12
C MET A 162 50.14 28.09 -4.40
N ALA A 163 49.09 27.29 -4.17
CA ALA A 163 49.14 25.86 -4.37
C ALA A 163 49.22 25.45 -5.84
N LEU A 164 48.38 26.03 -6.70
CA LEU A 164 48.24 25.61 -8.10
C LEU A 164 49.34 26.16 -9.01
N ARG A 165 49.97 27.28 -8.62
CA ARG A 165 51.07 27.90 -9.37
C ARG A 165 52.42 27.75 -8.68
N ASP A 166 52.50 26.87 -7.67
CA ASP A 166 53.75 26.37 -7.10
C ASP A 166 54.66 27.46 -6.52
N TYR A 167 54.11 28.28 -5.62
CA TYR A 167 54.87 29.33 -4.93
C TYR A 167 54.32 29.64 -3.53
N TYR A 168 55.15 30.24 -2.68
CA TYR A 168 54.75 30.71 -1.34
C TYR A 168 55.15 32.19 -1.15
N SER A 169 54.19 33.10 -1.34
CA SER A 169 54.41 34.55 -1.29
C SER A 169 53.12 35.31 -1.00
N HIS A 170 53.22 36.51 -0.40
CA HIS A 170 52.11 37.47 -0.29
C HIS A 170 51.71 38.09 -1.64
N THR A 171 52.59 38.04 -2.62
CA THR A 171 52.32 38.54 -3.99
C THR A 171 51.72 37.40 -4.82
N GLY A 172 50.60 37.66 -5.49
CA GLY A 172 49.95 36.69 -6.38
C GLY A 172 50.80 36.39 -7.61
N ALA A 173 50.57 35.26 -8.29
CA ALA A 173 51.35 34.89 -9.46
C ALA A 173 51.23 35.89 -10.63
N ASN A 174 50.14 36.66 -10.66
CA ASN A 174 49.93 37.76 -11.61
C ASN A 174 50.54 39.11 -11.17
N GLY A 175 51.33 39.12 -10.09
CA GLY A 175 51.94 40.32 -9.52
C GLY A 175 51.05 41.12 -8.56
N SER A 176 49.80 40.68 -8.30
CA SER A 176 48.88 41.39 -7.41
C SER A 176 49.34 41.40 -5.96
N ARG A 177 49.18 42.53 -5.27
CA ARG A 177 49.32 42.62 -3.81
C ARG A 177 48.06 42.09 -3.13
N PHE A 178 48.15 41.74 -1.85
CA PHE A 178 46.96 41.32 -1.08
C PHE A 178 45.85 42.37 -1.08
N SER A 179 46.21 43.66 -1.04
CA SER A 179 45.27 44.78 -1.15
C SER A 179 44.51 44.77 -2.47
N ASP A 180 45.17 44.48 -3.58
CA ASP A 180 44.55 44.46 -4.91
C ASP A 180 43.57 43.29 -5.01
N ARG A 181 43.93 42.13 -4.45
CA ARG A 181 43.06 40.95 -4.37
C ARG A 181 41.83 41.23 -3.50
N ILE A 182 41.99 41.90 -2.36
CA ILE A 182 40.87 42.30 -1.49
C ILE A 182 39.97 43.33 -2.18
N SER A 183 40.53 44.34 -2.85
CA SER A 183 39.74 45.33 -3.58
C SER A 183 39.00 44.72 -4.77
N ALA A 184 39.58 43.72 -5.43
CA ALA A 184 38.96 43.04 -6.57
C ALA A 184 37.68 42.25 -6.19
N THR A 185 37.52 41.85 -4.93
CA THR A 185 36.26 41.23 -4.43
C THR A 185 35.19 42.28 -4.08
N GLY A 186 35.52 43.56 -4.18
CA GLY A 186 34.65 44.68 -3.85
C GLY A 186 34.67 45.08 -2.38
N TYR A 187 35.54 44.49 -1.55
CA TYR A 187 35.68 44.90 -0.15
C TYR A 187 36.37 46.27 -0.07
N LYS A 188 35.66 47.28 0.44
CA LYS A 188 36.20 48.63 0.66
C LYS A 188 36.71 48.75 2.08
N PHE A 189 38.01 49.06 2.23
CA PHE A 189 38.67 49.08 3.52
C PHE A 189 39.47 50.35 3.76
N SER A 190 39.51 50.80 5.01
CA SER A 190 40.41 51.87 5.47
C SER A 190 41.75 51.31 5.96
N ALA A 191 41.78 50.05 6.38
CA ALA A 191 42.99 49.28 6.68
C ALA A 191 42.73 47.78 6.43
N ALA A 192 43.76 47.07 5.98
CA ALA A 192 43.72 45.62 5.78
C ALA A 192 45.11 45.00 6.00
N ALA A 193 45.15 43.71 6.32
CA ALA A 193 46.38 42.94 6.43
C ALA A 193 46.17 41.49 5.96
N GLU A 194 47.27 40.79 5.66
CA GLU A 194 47.27 39.38 5.28
C GLU A 194 48.27 38.59 6.13
N ASN A 195 47.87 37.42 6.60
CA ASN A 195 48.77 36.37 7.06
C ASN A 195 48.71 35.21 6.07
N ILE A 196 49.84 34.61 5.73
CA ILE A 196 49.90 33.36 4.99
C ILE A 196 50.61 32.29 5.81
N ALA A 197 50.31 31.03 5.56
CA ALA A 197 51.02 29.89 6.12
C ALA A 197 50.94 28.70 5.16
N ALA A 198 51.93 27.82 5.20
CA ALA A 198 51.94 26.60 4.41
C ALA A 198 52.52 25.43 5.23
N GLY A 199 52.10 24.21 4.91
CA GLY A 199 52.61 22.97 5.51
C GLY A 199 51.87 22.51 6.77
N TYR A 200 51.01 23.36 7.34
CA TYR A 200 50.18 23.00 8.48
C TYR A 200 48.96 22.17 8.05
N VAL A 201 48.76 21.02 8.67
CA VAL A 201 47.70 20.07 8.30
C VAL A 201 46.37 20.43 8.98
N THR A 202 46.41 21.01 10.18
CA THR A 202 45.22 21.30 10.99
C THR A 202 45.03 22.80 11.24
N PRO A 203 43.77 23.25 11.45
CA PRO A 203 43.45 24.61 11.93
C PRO A 203 44.20 25.00 13.22
N GLU A 204 44.35 24.07 14.16
CA GLU A 204 45.06 24.28 15.42
C GLU A 204 46.53 24.63 15.19
N ASP A 205 47.23 23.83 14.38
CA ASP A 205 48.66 24.03 14.14
C ASP A 205 48.93 25.33 13.37
N VAL A 206 48.08 25.67 12.40
CA VAL A 206 48.26 26.91 11.61
C VAL A 206 48.01 28.16 12.45
N VAL A 207 46.98 28.16 13.32
CA VAL A 207 46.72 29.29 14.21
C VAL A 207 47.82 29.44 15.24
N GLN A 208 48.31 28.34 15.82
CA GLN A 208 49.47 28.37 16.70
C GLN A 208 50.72 28.88 15.97
N GLY A 209 50.93 28.45 14.72
CA GLY A 209 52.02 28.93 13.86
C GLY A 209 51.96 30.45 13.63
N TRP A 210 50.78 30.99 13.33
CA TRP A 210 50.59 32.45 13.23
C TRP A 210 50.83 33.15 14.57
N MET A 211 50.36 32.59 15.69
CA MET A 211 50.58 33.19 17.02
C MET A 211 52.04 33.15 17.48
N ASN A 212 52.84 32.20 16.98
CA ASN A 212 54.27 32.12 17.25
C ASN A 212 55.10 33.09 16.37
N SER A 213 54.51 33.67 15.33
CA SER A 213 55.13 34.71 14.50
C SER A 213 54.74 36.10 14.98
N SER A 214 55.71 36.95 15.31
CA SER A 214 55.45 38.30 15.83
C SER A 214 54.59 39.16 14.89
N GLY A 215 54.86 39.09 13.57
CA GLY A 215 54.10 39.83 12.56
C GLY A 215 52.67 39.31 12.39
N HIS A 216 52.51 37.99 12.28
CA HIS A 216 51.18 37.39 12.12
C HIS A 216 50.31 37.55 13.38
N LYS A 217 50.92 37.40 14.56
CA LYS A 217 50.29 37.69 15.86
C LYS A 217 49.84 39.15 15.97
N ALA A 218 50.66 40.10 15.51
CA ALA A 218 50.30 41.52 15.51
C ALA A 218 49.06 41.79 14.66
N ASN A 219 48.92 41.12 13.50
CA ASN A 219 47.71 41.20 12.69
C ASN A 219 46.49 40.60 13.41
N ILE A 220 46.62 39.39 13.98
CA ILE A 220 45.53 38.71 14.71
C ILE A 220 45.05 39.53 15.92
N LEU A 221 45.97 40.15 16.66
CA LEU A 221 45.68 40.92 17.88
C LEU A 221 45.47 42.41 17.64
N ASN A 222 45.36 42.85 16.39
CA ASN A 222 45.05 44.25 16.10
C ASN A 222 43.59 44.57 16.45
N ALA A 223 43.39 45.54 17.35
CA ALA A 223 42.06 45.94 17.84
C ALA A 223 41.20 46.64 16.77
N ASN A 224 41.83 47.21 15.74
CA ASN A 224 41.14 47.96 14.69
C ASN A 224 40.39 47.02 13.75
N TYR A 225 40.94 45.84 13.43
CA TYR A 225 40.29 44.88 12.54
C TYR A 225 39.01 44.33 13.17
N LYS A 226 37.95 44.31 12.35
CA LYS A 226 36.61 43.81 12.70
C LYS A 226 36.20 42.63 11.84
N ASP A 227 36.72 42.57 10.61
CA ASP A 227 36.41 41.53 9.64
C ASP A 227 37.63 40.64 9.38
N ILE A 228 37.36 39.37 9.07
CA ILE A 228 38.37 38.40 8.65
C ILE A 228 37.86 37.55 7.49
N GLY A 229 38.75 37.23 6.56
CA GLY A 229 38.59 36.21 5.54
C GLY A 229 39.61 35.10 5.73
N ILE A 230 39.23 33.84 5.54
CA ILE A 230 40.08 32.67 5.74
C ILE A 230 40.00 31.80 4.50
N GLY A 231 41.16 31.47 3.92
CA GLY A 231 41.30 30.59 2.78
C GLY A 231 42.18 29.39 3.10
N HIS A 232 41.76 28.20 2.67
CA HIS A 232 42.56 26.98 2.76
C HIS A 232 42.50 26.22 1.45
N TYR A 233 43.63 25.71 1.00
CA TYR A 233 43.67 24.80 -0.14
C TYR A 233 44.63 23.64 0.13
N TYR A 234 44.14 22.42 -0.13
CA TYR A 234 44.92 21.19 -0.05
C TYR A 234 45.16 20.63 -1.45
N LEU A 235 46.42 20.42 -1.81
CA LEU A 235 46.86 19.78 -3.05
C LEU A 235 47.47 18.41 -2.73
N ALA A 236 46.74 17.33 -3.01
CA ALA A 236 47.10 15.97 -2.61
C ALA A 236 48.40 15.45 -3.25
N ASN A 237 48.71 15.87 -4.47
CA ASN A 237 49.91 15.48 -5.22
C ASN A 237 50.73 16.73 -5.59
N ASP A 238 51.12 17.50 -4.59
CA ASP A 238 51.96 18.68 -4.77
C ASP A 238 53.39 18.24 -5.17
N ARG A 239 53.68 18.27 -6.48
CA ARG A 239 54.95 17.83 -7.09
C ARG A 239 55.82 19.00 -7.56
N GLY A 240 55.44 20.22 -7.15
CA GLY A 240 56.14 21.44 -7.48
C GLY A 240 57.46 21.63 -6.72
N ALA A 241 58.17 22.71 -7.03
CA ALA A 241 59.37 23.15 -6.33
C ALA A 241 59.08 23.65 -4.90
N VAL A 242 57.85 24.09 -4.64
CA VAL A 242 57.32 24.44 -3.32
C VAL A 242 56.21 23.45 -2.99
N ASN A 243 56.47 22.52 -2.09
CA ASN A 243 55.64 21.31 -1.91
C ASN A 243 55.09 21.18 -0.48
N TYR A 244 54.27 22.14 -0.06
CA TYR A 244 53.73 22.15 1.30
C TYR A 244 52.40 21.41 1.47
N ASN A 245 51.75 21.01 0.36
CA ASN A 245 50.42 20.39 0.28
C ASN A 245 49.26 21.23 0.84
N ASN A 246 49.41 21.94 1.96
CA ASN A 246 48.41 22.77 2.60
C ASN A 246 48.83 24.23 2.57
N TYR A 247 47.96 25.08 2.03
CA TYR A 247 48.20 26.52 1.90
C TYR A 247 47.05 27.28 2.57
N TRP A 248 47.40 28.27 3.39
CA TRP A 248 46.49 29.00 4.25
C TRP A 248 46.68 30.50 4.11
N THR A 249 45.58 31.24 4.16
CA THR A 249 45.58 32.71 4.13
C THR A 249 44.54 33.26 5.11
N GLN A 250 44.90 34.27 5.91
CA GLN A 250 43.97 35.13 6.64
C GLN A 250 44.05 36.55 6.10
N ASN A 251 42.94 37.12 5.69
CA ASN A 251 42.82 38.54 5.35
C ASN A 251 42.03 39.26 6.43
N PHE A 252 42.55 40.36 6.97
CA PHE A 252 41.88 41.19 7.97
C PHE A 252 41.45 42.51 7.37
N GLY A 253 40.35 43.09 7.87
CA GLY A 253 39.82 44.35 7.35
C GLY A 253 39.19 45.26 8.39
N VAL A 254 39.31 46.56 8.15
CA VAL A 254 38.45 47.62 8.70
C VAL A 254 37.61 48.15 7.55
N SER A 255 36.31 47.82 7.54
CA SER A 255 35.39 48.32 6.51
C SER A 255 35.36 49.86 6.52
N SER A 256 35.48 50.48 5.35
CA SER A 256 35.33 51.93 5.17
C SER A 256 33.89 52.34 4.81
N GLN A 257 32.95 51.40 4.86
CA GLN A 257 31.52 51.68 4.65
C GLN A 257 30.92 52.30 5.92
N PRO A 258 29.91 53.19 5.81
CA PRO A 258 29.14 53.64 6.98
C PRO A 258 28.67 52.43 7.78
N VAL A 259 28.66 52.54 9.11
CA VAL A 259 28.13 51.46 9.97
C VAL A 259 26.71 51.19 9.53
N ASN A 260 26.52 50.03 8.91
CA ASN A 260 25.22 49.57 8.46
C ASN A 260 24.26 49.54 9.66
N THR A 261 23.16 50.28 9.57
CA THR A 261 22.08 50.12 10.53
C THR A 261 21.22 48.96 10.05
N VAL A 262 20.90 48.06 10.97
CA VAL A 262 20.03 46.94 10.62
C VAL A 262 18.63 47.49 10.37
N PRO A 263 17.95 47.07 9.30
CA PRO A 263 16.53 47.32 9.12
C PRO A 263 15.76 46.90 10.38
N THR A 264 14.77 47.65 10.79
CA THR A 264 13.92 47.33 11.95
C THR A 264 12.46 47.68 11.64
N ALA A 265 11.56 47.25 12.52
CA ALA A 265 10.14 47.56 12.44
C ALA A 265 9.46 47.20 11.11
N LEU A 266 9.84 46.06 10.51
CA LEU A 266 9.09 45.49 9.38
C LEU A 266 7.67 45.16 9.84
N GLN A 267 6.68 45.70 9.13
CA GLN A 267 5.26 45.48 9.43
C GLN A 267 4.38 45.60 8.18
N PHE A 268 3.29 44.83 8.15
CA PHE A 268 2.25 44.91 7.12
C PHE A 268 0.91 44.33 7.58
N GLY A 269 -0.16 44.67 6.86
CA GLY A 269 -1.47 44.02 6.97
C GLY A 269 -1.77 43.21 5.70
N LEU A 270 -2.56 42.15 5.86
CA LEU A 270 -3.20 41.45 4.74
C LEU A 270 -4.58 42.07 4.51
N GLU A 271 -5.02 42.18 3.25
CA GLU A 271 -6.37 42.70 2.93
C GLU A 271 -7.49 41.76 3.42
N LYS A 272 -7.22 40.46 3.44
CA LYS A 272 -8.11 39.41 3.95
C LYS A 272 -7.34 38.43 4.84
N THR A 273 -8.08 37.70 5.66
CA THR A 273 -7.54 36.59 6.45
C THR A 273 -7.83 35.22 5.84
N ALA A 274 -8.74 35.12 4.86
CA ALA A 274 -9.08 33.90 4.13
C ALA A 274 -8.98 34.10 2.62
N TYR A 275 -8.34 33.15 1.93
CA TYR A 275 -8.12 33.16 0.48
C TYR A 275 -8.38 31.78 -0.10
N THR A 276 -8.71 31.76 -1.38
CA THR A 276 -8.72 30.56 -2.21
C THR A 276 -7.38 30.39 -2.92
N ASN A 277 -7.05 29.16 -3.37
CA ASN A 277 -5.81 28.89 -4.10
C ASN A 277 -5.74 29.56 -5.49
N THR A 278 -6.80 30.24 -5.93
CA THR A 278 -6.86 31.03 -7.17
C THR A 278 -6.83 32.54 -6.94
N GLU A 279 -6.93 32.99 -5.69
CA GLU A 279 -6.92 34.42 -5.36
C GLU A 279 -5.51 35.01 -5.33
N THR A 280 -5.44 36.34 -5.41
CA THR A 280 -4.20 37.09 -5.19
C THR A 280 -4.21 37.63 -3.76
N LEU A 281 -3.21 37.24 -2.97
CA LEU A 281 -2.92 37.85 -1.68
C LEU A 281 -2.25 39.21 -1.91
N LYS A 282 -2.69 40.25 -1.20
CA LYS A 282 -2.16 41.62 -1.35
C LYS A 282 -1.75 42.25 -0.01
N ILE A 283 -0.67 43.02 -0.08
CA ILE A 283 -0.25 44.00 0.92
C ILE A 283 -0.28 45.37 0.24
N SER A 284 -1.07 46.29 0.81
CA SER A 284 -1.26 47.62 0.23
C SER A 284 -0.64 48.76 1.07
N ASN A 285 -0.05 48.45 2.23
CA ASN A 285 0.57 49.41 3.15
C ASN A 285 1.69 48.74 3.99
N GLY A 286 2.70 48.19 3.34
CA GLY A 286 3.86 47.61 4.03
C GLY A 286 4.90 48.67 4.40
N TRP A 287 5.57 48.49 5.53
CA TRP A 287 6.55 49.44 6.06
C TRP A 287 7.77 48.73 6.64
N VAL A 288 8.95 49.33 6.44
CA VAL A 288 10.21 48.94 7.09
C VAL A 288 11.00 50.20 7.42
N PHE A 289 11.68 50.23 8.56
CA PHE A 289 12.54 51.33 8.97
C PHE A 289 14.01 50.95 8.80
N ASP A 290 14.85 51.85 8.29
CA ASP A 290 16.29 51.72 8.32
C ASP A 290 16.97 53.01 8.76
N GLY A 291 17.84 52.92 9.77
CA GLY A 291 18.47 54.08 10.40
C GLY A 291 19.35 54.92 9.47
N ASN A 292 19.89 54.32 8.41
CA ASN A 292 20.75 54.92 7.41
C ASN A 292 20.00 55.23 6.09
N GLY A 293 18.68 55.02 6.07
CA GLY A 293 17.78 55.43 4.98
C GLY A 293 17.10 54.26 4.27
N ALA A 294 15.82 54.44 3.90
CA ALA A 294 15.02 53.42 3.23
C ALA A 294 15.58 52.97 1.86
N THR A 295 16.38 53.82 1.21
CA THR A 295 17.10 53.49 -0.03
C THR A 295 18.19 52.44 0.17
N ASP A 296 18.58 52.15 1.41
CA ASP A 296 19.53 51.09 1.75
C ASP A 296 18.86 49.70 1.83
N ILE A 297 17.52 49.64 1.87
CA ILE A 297 16.79 48.38 1.76
C ILE A 297 17.01 47.78 0.36
N ASN A 298 17.54 46.57 0.32
CA ASN A 298 17.79 45.81 -0.89
C ASN A 298 16.55 45.04 -1.33
N ARG A 299 15.92 44.31 -0.40
CA ARG A 299 14.70 43.54 -0.68
C ARG A 299 13.89 43.26 0.57
N VAL A 300 12.62 42.92 0.38
CA VAL A 300 11.82 42.20 1.39
C VAL A 300 11.55 40.81 0.85
N ASP A 301 12.11 39.82 1.53
CA ASP A 301 11.93 38.40 1.24
C ASP A 301 10.59 37.94 1.81
N PHE A 302 9.82 37.24 0.99
CA PHE A 302 8.53 36.69 1.37
C PHE A 302 8.51 35.18 1.18
N LYS A 303 8.02 34.48 2.20
CA LYS A 303 7.80 33.03 2.15
C LYS A 303 6.44 32.69 2.71
N ILE A 304 5.82 31.66 2.15
CA ILE A 304 4.66 31.02 2.79
C ILE A 304 5.16 29.97 3.75
N LYS A 305 4.87 30.16 5.03
CA LYS A 305 5.15 29.19 6.10
C LYS A 305 3.95 28.27 6.27
N ARG A 306 4.16 26.97 6.14
CA ARG A 306 3.17 25.93 6.38
C ARG A 306 3.04 25.67 7.89
N ALA A 307 1.92 25.05 8.30
CA ALA A 307 1.68 24.68 9.70
C ALA A 307 2.75 23.76 10.30
N ASN A 308 3.42 22.93 9.48
CA ASN A 308 4.53 22.06 9.91
C ASN A 308 5.90 22.78 10.01
N GLY A 309 5.93 24.11 9.83
CA GLY A 309 7.14 24.93 9.88
C GLY A 309 7.97 24.95 8.60
N THR A 310 7.60 24.21 7.56
CA THR A 310 8.28 24.28 6.25
C THR A 310 7.89 25.53 5.46
N PHE A 311 8.77 25.98 4.57
CA PHE A 311 8.57 27.19 3.77
C PHE A 311 8.38 26.88 2.28
N VAL A 312 7.63 27.75 1.61
CA VAL A 312 7.52 27.85 0.16
C VAL A 312 8.03 29.23 -0.22
N ASP A 313 9.06 29.29 -1.05
CA ASP A 313 9.62 30.54 -1.55
C ASP A 313 8.61 31.26 -2.43
N THR A 314 8.54 32.58 -2.30
CA THR A 314 7.68 33.43 -3.15
C THR A 314 8.51 34.55 -3.76
N ALA A 315 7.92 35.34 -4.66
CA ALA A 315 8.65 36.43 -5.28
C ALA A 315 8.95 37.52 -4.26
N ASP A 316 10.23 37.91 -4.15
CA ASP A 316 10.65 39.04 -3.33
C ASP A 316 10.27 40.36 -3.99
N ILE A 317 10.22 41.43 -3.19
CA ILE A 317 10.23 42.79 -3.72
C ILE A 317 11.62 43.39 -3.56
N PHE A 318 12.12 44.06 -4.60
CA PHE A 318 13.47 44.63 -4.65
C PHE A 318 13.48 46.16 -4.54
N SER A 319 12.32 46.78 -4.24
CA SER A 319 12.21 48.23 -4.15
C SER A 319 11.23 48.65 -3.07
N THR A 320 11.70 49.47 -2.14
CA THR A 320 10.86 50.27 -1.24
C THR A 320 10.84 51.73 -1.74
N THR A 321 9.76 52.45 -1.45
CA THR A 321 9.67 53.89 -1.71
C THR A 321 9.89 54.64 -0.40
N PRO A 322 10.90 55.53 -0.29
CA PRO A 322 11.10 56.33 0.91
C PRO A 322 9.88 57.19 1.22
N ALA A 323 9.45 57.22 2.48
CA ALA A 323 8.35 58.05 2.90
C ALA A 323 8.72 59.53 2.89
N THR A 324 7.78 60.36 2.46
CA THR A 324 7.98 61.81 2.35
C THR A 324 8.15 62.50 3.71
N SER A 325 7.68 61.89 4.79
CA SER A 325 7.76 62.42 6.16
C SER A 325 9.04 62.04 6.90
N ASP A 326 9.65 60.90 6.56
CA ASP A 326 10.90 60.40 7.13
C ASP A 326 11.52 59.39 6.15
N ASN A 327 12.63 59.77 5.51
CA ASN A 327 13.26 58.99 4.46
C ASN A 327 13.92 57.68 4.96
N ARG A 328 13.92 57.45 6.27
CA ARG A 328 14.32 56.19 6.90
C ARG A 328 13.24 55.13 6.82
N TRP A 329 11.97 55.52 6.62
CA TRP A 329 10.88 54.57 6.42
C TRP A 329 10.70 54.27 4.94
N GLY A 330 10.76 52.99 4.58
CA GLY A 330 10.46 52.46 3.25
C GLY A 330 9.04 51.90 3.21
N GLN A 331 8.22 52.43 2.32
CA GLN A 331 6.91 51.88 1.96
C GLN A 331 7.04 50.81 0.89
N PHE A 332 6.19 49.79 0.95
CA PHE A 332 6.08 48.81 -0.12
C PHE A 332 4.67 48.23 -0.27
N ASN A 333 4.40 47.75 -1.48
CA ASN A 333 3.24 46.93 -1.82
C ASN A 333 3.70 45.55 -2.27
N TYR A 334 2.88 44.54 -2.02
CA TYR A 334 3.15 43.17 -2.43
C TYR A 334 1.88 42.53 -2.99
N SER A 335 2.04 41.70 -4.01
CA SER A 335 0.95 40.93 -4.60
C SER A 335 1.46 39.55 -4.97
N LEU A 336 0.82 38.52 -4.43
CA LEU A 336 1.15 37.13 -4.64
C LEU A 336 -0.05 36.40 -5.21
N ASN A 337 0.05 35.95 -6.46
CA ASN A 337 -0.92 35.03 -7.01
C ASN A 337 -0.72 33.65 -6.36
N LEU A 338 -1.76 33.14 -5.70
CA LEU A 338 -1.68 31.84 -5.02
C LEU A 338 -1.82 30.66 -6.00
N ALA A 339 -2.28 30.93 -7.24
CA ALA A 339 -2.38 29.92 -8.28
C ALA A 339 -0.99 29.42 -8.70
N GLY A 340 -0.86 28.09 -8.82
CA GLY A 340 0.39 27.45 -9.23
C GLY A 340 1.40 27.19 -8.10
N LEU A 341 1.15 27.67 -6.88
CA LEU A 341 1.98 27.34 -5.70
C LEU A 341 1.70 25.94 -5.13
N ASN A 342 0.68 25.23 -5.65
CA ASN A 342 0.28 23.88 -5.24
C ASN A 342 0.13 23.70 -3.71
N LEU A 343 -0.42 24.71 -3.05
CA LEU A 343 -0.67 24.70 -1.62
C LEU A 343 -2.00 24.01 -1.32
N ALA A 344 -1.99 23.07 -0.38
CA ALA A 344 -3.20 22.42 0.12
C ALA A 344 -4.06 23.40 0.95
N THR A 345 -5.30 23.03 1.25
CA THR A 345 -6.08 23.75 2.25
C THR A 345 -5.42 23.74 3.61
N GLY A 346 -5.62 24.81 4.37
CA GLY A 346 -5.11 24.89 5.73
C GLY A 346 -4.67 26.28 6.15
N ASN A 347 -4.05 26.34 7.32
CA ASN A 347 -3.54 27.57 7.91
C ASN A 347 -2.09 27.80 7.48
N TYR A 348 -1.82 29.02 7.06
CA TYR A 348 -0.51 29.48 6.59
C TYR A 348 -0.15 30.81 7.27
N SER A 349 1.14 31.10 7.32
CA SER A 349 1.60 32.47 7.59
C SER A 349 2.34 32.99 6.36
N LEU A 350 2.06 34.23 5.95
CA LEU A 350 2.98 34.97 5.12
C LEU A 350 4.09 35.48 6.03
N TRP A 351 5.27 34.91 5.85
CA TRP A 351 6.49 35.24 6.57
C TRP A 351 7.29 36.24 5.75
N ALA A 352 7.87 37.24 6.40
CA ALA A 352 8.75 38.17 5.72
C ALA A 352 9.94 38.61 6.58
N VAL A 353 11.02 38.95 5.89
CA VAL A 353 12.18 39.66 6.46
C VAL A 353 12.73 40.65 5.43
N ALA A 354 13.15 41.82 5.87
CA ALA A 354 13.82 42.78 5.02
C ALA A 354 15.34 42.61 5.11
N TYR A 355 16.01 42.78 3.97
CA TYR A 355 17.45 42.82 3.85
C TYR A 355 17.87 44.23 3.44
N ASP A 356 18.85 44.80 4.13
CA ASP A 356 19.60 45.93 3.59
C ASP A 356 20.60 45.48 2.50
N LYS A 357 21.30 46.44 1.90
CA LYS A 357 22.34 46.19 0.89
C LYS A 357 23.61 45.55 1.47
N ALA A 358 23.82 45.61 2.78
CA ALA A 358 24.88 44.89 3.48
C ALA A 358 24.49 43.45 3.87
N GLY A 359 23.22 43.08 3.68
CA GLY A 359 22.64 41.78 4.01
C GLY A 359 22.18 41.61 5.45
N ALA A 360 22.11 42.67 6.27
CA ALA A 360 21.54 42.55 7.61
C ALA A 360 20.01 42.46 7.57
N LEU A 361 19.45 41.79 8.58
CA LEU A 361 18.07 41.31 8.60
C LEU A 361 17.20 42.13 9.55
N SER A 362 16.00 42.48 9.12
CA SER A 362 14.98 43.01 10.03
C SER A 362 14.50 41.99 11.06
N ASN A 363 13.61 42.46 11.95
CA ASN A 363 12.71 41.54 12.64
C ASN A 363 11.95 40.68 11.62
N VAL A 364 11.70 39.44 11.97
CA VAL A 364 10.73 38.60 11.27
C VAL A 364 9.33 39.17 11.53
N PHE A 365 8.52 39.22 10.48
CA PHE A 365 7.12 39.59 10.61
C PHE A 365 6.24 38.57 9.91
N GLU A 366 5.22 38.06 10.63
CA GLU A 366 4.30 37.06 10.11
C GLU A 366 2.85 37.58 10.16
N ARG A 367 2.08 37.22 9.13
CA ARG A 367 0.62 37.38 9.11
C ARG A 367 -0.05 36.09 8.72
N GLN A 368 -0.98 35.64 9.56
CA GLN A 368 -1.71 34.40 9.31
C GLN A 368 -2.82 34.62 8.29
N PHE A 369 -3.01 33.61 7.44
CA PHE A 369 -4.17 33.49 6.58
C PHE A 369 -4.52 32.00 6.42
N ASN A 370 -5.77 31.71 6.06
CA ASN A 370 -6.18 30.36 5.69
C ASN A 370 -6.42 30.24 4.19
N LEU A 371 -5.92 29.17 3.60
CA LEU A 371 -6.35 28.71 2.29
C LEU A 371 -7.59 27.85 2.45
N THR A 372 -8.71 28.39 2.00
CA THR A 372 -9.95 27.65 1.82
C THR A 372 -10.06 27.21 0.36
N VAL A 373 -10.83 26.17 0.11
CA VAL A 373 -11.37 25.98 -1.25
C VAL A 373 -12.67 26.77 -1.28
N PRO A 374 -13.04 27.40 -2.41
CA PRO A 374 -14.45 27.70 -2.64
C PRO A 374 -15.23 26.40 -2.40
N ASN A 375 -16.27 26.43 -1.57
CA ASN A 375 -17.10 25.25 -1.35
C ASN A 375 -17.66 24.81 -2.71
N ALA A 376 -17.24 23.64 -3.17
CA ALA A 376 -17.82 23.05 -4.36
C ALA A 376 -19.00 22.23 -3.89
N VAL A 377 -20.13 22.34 -4.60
CA VAL A 377 -21.28 21.51 -4.28
C VAL A 377 -20.92 20.08 -4.70
N PRO A 378 -21.02 19.09 -3.79
CA PRO A 378 -20.77 17.72 -4.15
C PRO A 378 -21.70 17.33 -5.30
N ASN A 379 -21.22 16.53 -6.23
CA ASN A 379 -22.00 16.06 -7.36
C ASN A 379 -21.57 14.65 -7.75
N ASN A 380 -22.21 14.09 -8.78
CA ASN A 380 -21.95 12.73 -9.24
C ASN A 380 -21.95 11.69 -8.09
N LEU A 381 -22.91 11.79 -7.18
CA LEU A 381 -23.22 10.67 -6.30
C LEU A 381 -23.64 9.50 -7.19
N LEU A 382 -22.98 8.36 -7.04
CA LEU A 382 -23.13 7.18 -7.86
C LEU A 382 -22.96 5.94 -6.98
N PHE A 383 -23.94 5.04 -7.00
CA PHE A 383 -23.80 3.71 -6.41
C PHE A 383 -24.73 2.72 -7.09
N GLY A 384 -24.32 1.46 -7.06
CA GLY A 384 -25.15 0.31 -7.41
C GLY A 384 -25.41 -0.53 -6.16
N LEU A 385 -26.58 -1.16 -6.12
CA LEU A 385 -26.87 -2.19 -5.13
C LEU A 385 -26.17 -3.49 -5.55
N GLU A 386 -25.67 -4.25 -4.56
CA GLU A 386 -25.11 -5.59 -4.81
C GLU A 386 -26.14 -6.52 -5.49
N LYS A 387 -27.43 -6.32 -5.17
CA LYS A 387 -28.56 -7.07 -5.71
C LYS A 387 -29.75 -6.13 -5.92
N ILE A 388 -30.71 -6.57 -6.74
CA ILE A 388 -31.98 -5.85 -6.96
C ILE A 388 -33.18 -6.54 -6.31
N ALA A 389 -32.97 -7.69 -5.66
CA ALA A 389 -33.98 -8.42 -4.92
C ALA A 389 -33.38 -8.92 -3.60
N TYR A 390 -34.10 -8.69 -2.51
CA TYR A 390 -33.68 -9.01 -1.14
C TYR A 390 -34.80 -9.68 -0.37
N THR A 391 -34.46 -10.52 0.60
CA THR A 391 -35.38 -10.94 1.65
C THR A 391 -35.40 -9.92 2.79
N ASN A 392 -36.42 -9.98 3.65
CA ASN A 392 -36.49 -9.13 4.84
C ASN A 392 -35.46 -9.48 5.94
N THR A 393 -34.62 -10.49 5.73
CA THR A 393 -33.54 -10.88 6.66
C THR A 393 -32.15 -10.60 6.10
N GLU A 394 -32.04 -10.20 4.83
CA GLU A 394 -30.78 -9.88 4.20
C GLU A 394 -30.28 -8.47 4.57
N THR A 395 -28.97 -8.26 4.41
CA THR A 395 -28.37 -6.93 4.45
C THR A 395 -28.26 -6.41 3.03
N LEU A 396 -28.92 -5.30 2.75
CA LEU A 396 -28.70 -4.53 1.53
C LEU A 396 -27.29 -3.93 1.59
N ARG A 397 -26.50 -4.07 0.52
CA ARG A 397 -25.13 -3.58 0.46
C ARG A 397 -24.87 -2.73 -0.78
N ILE A 398 -24.08 -1.69 -0.56
CA ILE A 398 -23.37 -0.94 -1.60
C ILE A 398 -21.89 -1.22 -1.41
N ASN A 399 -21.27 -1.77 -2.45
CA ASN A 399 -19.83 -1.95 -2.53
C ASN A 399 -19.29 -0.94 -3.55
N ASN A 400 -18.41 -0.04 -3.12
CA ASN A 400 -17.79 1.00 -3.95
C ASN A 400 -18.78 2.07 -4.45
N GLY A 401 -19.54 2.67 -3.54
CA GLY A 401 -20.24 3.93 -3.81
C GLY A 401 -19.24 5.07 -3.98
N TRP A 402 -19.57 6.04 -4.83
CA TRP A 402 -18.73 7.18 -5.15
C TRP A 402 -19.51 8.50 -5.06
N VAL A 403 -18.84 9.56 -4.65
CA VAL A 403 -19.32 10.94 -4.75
C VAL A 403 -18.15 11.82 -5.16
N PHE A 404 -18.38 12.77 -6.05
CA PHE A 404 -17.35 13.73 -6.44
C PHE A 404 -17.55 15.04 -5.69
N ASP A 405 -16.46 15.61 -5.21
CA ASP A 405 -16.43 17.00 -4.78
C ASP A 405 -15.19 17.69 -5.36
N ALA A 406 -15.40 18.80 -6.07
CA ALA A 406 -14.30 19.48 -6.75
C ALA A 406 -13.24 20.02 -5.79
N ASN A 407 -13.62 20.25 -4.52
CA ASN A 407 -12.72 20.70 -3.47
C ASN A 407 -12.11 19.57 -2.62
N GLY A 408 -12.42 18.30 -2.93
CA GLY A 408 -11.82 17.13 -2.30
C GLY A 408 -12.83 16.25 -1.56
N ALA A 409 -12.70 14.94 -1.68
CA ALA A 409 -13.60 13.98 -1.03
C ALA A 409 -13.60 14.06 0.51
N THR A 410 -12.55 14.61 1.12
CA THR A 410 -12.49 14.85 2.56
C THR A 410 -13.45 15.97 3.01
N ASP A 411 -14.01 16.74 2.09
CA ASP A 411 -15.03 17.75 2.39
C ASP A 411 -16.45 17.16 2.50
N ILE A 412 -16.65 15.92 2.06
CA ILE A 412 -17.90 15.19 2.27
C ILE A 412 -18.08 14.91 3.76
N ASN A 413 -19.20 15.37 4.31
CA ASN A 413 -19.57 15.18 5.70
C ASN A 413 -20.30 13.86 5.91
N ARG A 414 -21.30 13.57 5.07
CA ARG A 414 -22.06 12.32 5.14
C ARG A 414 -22.78 12.00 3.83
N VAL A 415 -23.20 10.75 3.71
CA VAL A 415 -24.20 10.31 2.73
C VAL A 415 -25.44 9.86 3.50
N ASP A 416 -26.53 10.61 3.33
CA ASP A 416 -27.84 10.35 3.93
C ASP A 416 -28.57 9.29 3.11
N PHE A 417 -29.10 8.27 3.80
CA PHE A 417 -29.83 7.16 3.17
C PHE A 417 -31.24 7.03 3.73
N LYS A 418 -32.21 6.83 2.83
CA LYS A 418 -33.61 6.58 3.18
C LYS A 418 -34.17 5.46 2.33
N ILE A 419 -35.07 4.67 2.90
CA ILE A 419 -35.90 3.74 2.12
C ILE A 419 -37.16 4.47 1.72
N LYS A 420 -37.38 4.60 0.42
CA LYS A 420 -38.68 4.97 -0.14
C LYS A 420 -39.51 3.71 -0.29
N ARG A 421 -40.58 3.62 0.51
CA ARG A 421 -41.52 2.50 0.50
C ARG A 421 -42.35 2.50 -0.78
N ALA A 422 -42.97 1.36 -1.09
CA ALA A 422 -43.88 1.19 -2.22
C ALA A 422 -45.05 2.21 -2.25
N ASP A 423 -45.48 2.70 -1.08
CA ASP A 423 -46.53 3.72 -0.93
C ASP A 423 -46.03 5.17 -1.11
N GLY A 424 -44.74 5.34 -1.41
CA GLY A 424 -44.09 6.63 -1.58
C GLY A 424 -43.60 7.29 -0.29
N THR A 425 -43.86 6.71 0.88
CA THR A 425 -43.36 7.24 2.16
C THR A 425 -41.89 6.92 2.37
N PHE A 426 -41.19 7.77 3.11
CA PHE A 426 -39.78 7.54 3.47
C PHE A 426 -39.64 6.92 4.86
N LEU A 427 -38.64 6.06 5.00
CA LEU A 427 -38.12 5.53 6.25
C LEU A 427 -36.65 5.94 6.35
N ASP A 428 -36.32 6.65 7.42
CA ASP A 428 -34.95 7.09 7.71
C ASP A 428 -34.07 5.90 8.07
N THR A 429 -32.81 5.92 7.65
CA THR A 429 -31.86 4.84 7.93
C THR A 429 -30.54 5.39 8.47
N VAL A 430 -29.57 4.52 8.75
CA VAL A 430 -28.24 4.96 9.21
C VAL A 430 -27.51 5.64 8.05
N ASP A 431 -26.93 6.80 8.33
CA ASP A 431 -26.07 7.54 7.40
C ASP A 431 -24.63 7.01 7.42
N ILE A 432 -23.89 7.26 6.34
CA ILE A 432 -22.45 7.04 6.30
C ILE A 432 -21.72 8.35 6.53
N PHE A 433 -20.83 8.36 7.53
CA PHE A 433 -19.95 9.49 7.85
C PHE A 433 -18.49 9.27 7.42
N SER A 434 -18.15 8.06 6.96
CA SER A 434 -16.79 7.67 6.56
C SER A 434 -16.69 7.53 5.04
N VAL A 435 -16.24 8.59 4.38
CA VAL A 435 -15.91 8.59 2.95
C VAL A 435 -14.38 8.65 2.81
N THR A 436 -13.80 7.78 1.99
CA THR A 436 -12.35 7.67 1.78
C THR A 436 -12.00 8.17 0.38
N SER A 437 -10.98 9.03 0.25
CA SER A 437 -10.54 9.51 -1.06
C SER A 437 -10.08 8.37 -1.98
N ALA A 438 -10.42 8.46 -3.26
CA ALA A 438 -9.91 7.56 -4.29
C ALA A 438 -8.39 7.70 -4.41
N THR A 439 -7.71 6.60 -4.69
CA THR A 439 -6.25 6.60 -4.89
C THR A 439 -5.81 7.29 -6.19
N TRP A 440 -6.72 7.43 -7.15
CA TRP A 440 -6.46 7.99 -8.49
C TRP A 440 -6.93 9.45 -8.66
N ASP A 441 -7.86 9.93 -7.82
CA ASP A 441 -8.29 11.33 -7.79
C ASP A 441 -8.90 11.63 -6.41
N ASN A 442 -8.27 12.51 -5.65
CA ASN A 442 -8.65 12.81 -4.27
C ASN A 442 -9.98 13.58 -4.14
N ARG A 443 -10.54 14.06 -5.26
CA ARG A 443 -11.88 14.66 -5.36
C ARG A 443 -13.01 13.64 -5.35
N TRP A 444 -12.70 12.37 -5.65
CA TRP A 444 -13.67 11.29 -5.58
C TRP A 444 -13.62 10.60 -4.22
N GLY A 445 -14.77 10.55 -3.56
CA GLY A 445 -14.96 9.91 -2.27
C GLY A 445 -15.63 8.56 -2.42
N GLN A 446 -14.97 7.51 -1.96
CA GLN A 446 -15.46 6.15 -1.91
C GLN A 446 -16.15 5.86 -0.58
N PHE A 447 -17.27 5.14 -0.63
CA PHE A 447 -17.93 4.62 0.56
C PHE A 447 -18.51 3.23 0.32
N ASN A 448 -18.71 2.51 1.43
CA ASN A 448 -19.51 1.28 1.46
C ASN A 448 -20.69 1.49 2.39
N TYR A 449 -21.81 0.84 2.11
CA TYR A 449 -23.01 0.94 2.90
C TYR A 449 -23.60 -0.45 3.14
N GLY A 450 -24.11 -0.69 4.35
CA GLY A 450 -24.77 -1.93 4.73
C GLY A 450 -25.98 -1.63 5.59
N LEU A 451 -27.17 -1.99 5.11
CA LEU A 451 -28.43 -1.85 5.83
C LEU A 451 -29.04 -3.22 6.09
N ASN A 452 -29.10 -3.62 7.36
CA ASN A 452 -29.84 -4.81 7.73
C ASN A 452 -31.34 -4.55 7.58
N LEU A 453 -32.01 -5.30 6.71
CA LEU A 453 -33.43 -5.13 6.43
C LEU A 453 -34.33 -5.76 7.52
N ALA A 454 -33.74 -6.59 8.39
CA ALA A 454 -34.45 -7.19 9.53
C ALA A 454 -34.91 -6.11 10.51
N GLY A 455 -36.19 -6.14 10.86
CA GLY A 455 -36.80 -5.19 11.82
C GLY A 455 -37.28 -3.87 11.22
N LEU A 456 -37.05 -3.60 9.94
CA LEU A 456 -37.57 -2.39 9.26
C LEU A 456 -39.07 -2.50 8.89
N ASN A 457 -39.69 -3.68 9.10
CA ASN A 457 -41.10 -3.98 8.83
C ASN A 457 -41.58 -3.54 7.43
N LEU A 458 -40.70 -3.68 6.44
CA LEU A 458 -41.01 -3.38 5.04
C LEU A 458 -41.85 -4.51 4.44
N ALA A 459 -42.94 -4.17 3.77
CA ALA A 459 -43.79 -5.14 3.05
C ALA A 459 -43.05 -5.73 1.83
N SER A 460 -43.44 -6.94 1.41
CA SER A 460 -42.96 -7.47 0.13
C SER A 460 -43.39 -6.58 -1.04
N GLY A 461 -42.52 -6.39 -2.03
CA GLY A 461 -42.79 -5.53 -3.17
C GLY A 461 -41.61 -4.61 -3.52
N ASN A 462 -41.84 -3.66 -4.42
CA ASN A 462 -40.80 -2.76 -4.91
C ASN A 462 -40.60 -1.57 -3.97
N HIS A 463 -39.34 -1.32 -3.62
CA HIS A 463 -38.89 -0.18 -2.83
C HIS A 463 -37.71 0.47 -3.53
N SER A 464 -37.26 1.61 -3.02
CA SER A 464 -36.02 2.21 -3.47
C SER A 464 -35.14 2.64 -2.29
N LEU A 465 -33.84 2.47 -2.43
CA LEU A 465 -32.87 3.15 -1.60
C LEU A 465 -32.59 4.52 -2.22
N TRP A 466 -32.97 5.55 -1.50
CA TRP A 466 -32.75 6.95 -1.83
C TRP A 466 -31.52 7.45 -1.07
N ALA A 467 -30.69 8.25 -1.73
CA ALA A 467 -29.56 8.88 -1.05
C ALA A 467 -29.21 10.26 -1.61
N VAL A 468 -28.57 11.06 -0.75
CA VAL A 468 -27.93 12.33 -1.08
C VAL A 468 -26.66 12.50 -0.24
N ALA A 469 -25.62 13.09 -0.81
CA ALA A 469 -24.42 13.46 -0.05
C ALA A 469 -24.50 14.92 0.41
N TYR A 470 -23.96 15.17 1.61
CA TYR A 470 -23.78 16.49 2.17
C TYR A 470 -22.28 16.77 2.33
N ASP A 471 -21.84 17.96 1.91
CA ASP A 471 -20.52 18.47 2.29
C ASP A 471 -20.54 19.04 3.73
N LYS A 472 -19.39 19.49 4.22
CA LYS A 472 -19.24 20.11 5.54
C LYS A 472 -19.88 21.50 5.65
N ALA A 473 -20.09 22.19 4.54
CA ALA A 473 -20.82 23.46 4.47
C ALA A 473 -22.35 23.27 4.43
N GLY A 474 -22.82 22.03 4.24
CA GLY A 474 -24.22 21.66 4.15
C GLY A 474 -24.82 21.70 2.74
N ALA A 475 -24.03 21.88 1.68
CA ALA A 475 -24.53 21.77 0.31
C ALA A 475 -24.78 20.29 -0.05
N VAL A 476 -25.72 20.08 -0.97
CA VAL A 476 -26.27 18.75 -1.29
C VAL A 476 -25.97 18.33 -2.71
N SER A 477 -25.69 17.04 -2.88
CA SER A 477 -25.45 16.45 -4.19
C SER A 477 -26.71 16.24 -5.03
N ASN A 478 -26.52 15.70 -6.23
CA ASN A 478 -27.60 15.03 -6.94
C ASN A 478 -28.16 13.89 -6.06
N VAL A 479 -29.46 13.65 -6.22
CA VAL A 479 -30.15 12.52 -5.62
C VAL A 479 -29.92 11.27 -6.46
N VAL A 480 -29.69 10.14 -5.79
CA VAL A 480 -29.67 8.82 -6.44
C VAL A 480 -30.73 7.94 -5.80
N GLU A 481 -31.51 7.27 -6.65
CA GLU A 481 -32.53 6.31 -6.23
C GLU A 481 -32.25 4.97 -6.91
N GLN A 482 -31.92 3.95 -6.11
CA GLN A 482 -31.73 2.58 -6.59
C GLN A 482 -32.91 1.70 -6.20
N LYS A 483 -33.55 1.10 -7.20
CA LYS A 483 -34.72 0.25 -6.98
C LYS A 483 -34.30 -1.15 -6.53
N PHE A 484 -35.05 -1.70 -5.58
CA PHE A 484 -34.95 -3.10 -5.19
C PHE A 484 -36.31 -3.67 -4.83
N SER A 485 -36.45 -4.99 -4.85
CA SER A 485 -37.68 -5.66 -4.43
C SER A 485 -37.44 -6.46 -3.15
N LEU A 486 -38.33 -6.32 -2.19
CA LEU A 486 -38.44 -7.28 -1.11
C LEU A 486 -39.26 -8.47 -1.59
N VAL A 487 -38.57 -9.58 -1.79
CA VAL A 487 -39.20 -10.87 -2.03
C VAL A 487 -39.39 -11.56 -0.69
N PRO A 488 -40.45 -12.38 -0.52
CA PRO A 488 -40.50 -13.33 0.58
C PRO A 488 -39.17 -14.07 0.66
N PRO A 489 -38.65 -14.40 1.87
CA PRO A 489 -37.57 -15.37 1.98
C PRO A 489 -37.88 -16.54 1.06
N PRO A 490 -36.94 -17.01 0.22
CA PRO A 490 -37.18 -18.21 -0.55
C PRO A 490 -37.63 -19.26 0.46
N THR A 491 -38.88 -19.68 0.38
CA THR A 491 -39.42 -20.79 1.15
C THR A 491 -38.43 -21.93 0.95
N SER A 492 -37.74 -22.35 2.03
CA SER A 492 -36.45 -23.04 1.99
C SER A 492 -36.32 -24.02 0.81
N THR A 493 -35.61 -23.60 -0.24
CA THR A 493 -35.20 -24.47 -1.36
C THR A 493 -33.93 -25.22 -1.04
N TYR A 494 -33.31 -25.03 0.13
CA TYR A 494 -32.14 -25.79 0.55
C TYR A 494 -32.58 -27.06 1.28
N ASN A 495 -32.27 -28.22 0.70
CA ASN A 495 -32.55 -29.53 1.24
C ASN A 495 -31.25 -30.15 1.77
N SER A 496 -31.27 -30.77 2.96
CA SER A 496 -30.07 -31.37 3.55
C SER A 496 -29.50 -32.55 2.76
N THR A 497 -30.27 -33.12 1.83
CA THR A 497 -29.86 -34.17 0.91
C THR A 497 -29.29 -33.59 -0.38
N SER A 498 -30.08 -32.80 -1.11
CA SER A 498 -29.78 -32.34 -2.48
C SER A 498 -29.29 -30.88 -2.58
N GLY A 499 -29.12 -30.17 -1.47
CA GLY A 499 -28.76 -28.76 -1.46
C GLY A 499 -29.84 -27.94 -2.17
N TYR A 500 -29.47 -27.19 -3.20
CA TYR A 500 -30.42 -26.42 -4.03
C TYR A 500 -31.07 -27.23 -5.17
N GLY A 501 -30.71 -28.51 -5.32
CA GLY A 501 -31.31 -29.41 -6.31
C GLY A 501 -30.56 -29.47 -7.64
N LEU A 502 -31.24 -29.94 -8.68
CA LEU A 502 -30.64 -30.17 -10.00
C LEU A 502 -30.25 -28.86 -10.67
N ILE A 503 -29.01 -28.77 -11.18
CA ILE A 503 -28.56 -27.60 -11.94
C ILE A 503 -29.36 -27.46 -13.25
N ASN A 504 -29.70 -26.21 -13.61
CA ASN A 504 -30.42 -25.88 -14.84
C ASN A 504 -29.63 -24.83 -15.64
N ALA A 505 -28.99 -25.25 -16.72
CA ALA A 505 -28.15 -24.40 -17.56
C ALA A 505 -28.95 -23.30 -18.27
N ALA A 506 -30.15 -23.62 -18.79
CA ALA A 506 -31.04 -22.64 -19.42
C ALA A 506 -31.38 -21.48 -18.48
N ALA A 507 -31.72 -21.78 -17.22
CA ALA A 507 -32.03 -20.77 -16.21
C ALA A 507 -30.77 -20.03 -15.73
N ALA A 508 -29.66 -20.74 -15.51
CA ALA A 508 -28.41 -20.15 -15.04
C ALA A 508 -27.84 -19.16 -16.06
N VAL A 509 -27.76 -19.55 -17.34
CA VAL A 509 -27.20 -18.72 -18.41
C VAL A 509 -28.13 -17.55 -18.74
N ALA A 510 -29.45 -17.76 -18.79
CA ALA A 510 -30.39 -16.65 -18.96
C ALA A 510 -30.24 -15.60 -17.86
N LYS A 511 -30.12 -16.04 -16.60
CA LYS A 511 -29.95 -15.15 -15.45
C LYS A 511 -28.60 -14.43 -15.45
N ALA A 512 -27.54 -15.07 -15.95
CA ALA A 512 -26.22 -14.45 -16.15
C ALA A 512 -26.27 -13.23 -17.09
N ILE A 513 -27.23 -13.18 -18.01
CA ILE A 513 -27.44 -12.07 -18.96
C ILE A 513 -28.72 -11.26 -18.69
N GLY A 514 -29.32 -11.41 -17.50
CA GLY A 514 -30.49 -10.63 -17.08
C GLY A 514 -31.80 -10.98 -17.80
N GLN A 515 -31.94 -12.21 -18.29
CA GLN A 515 -33.12 -12.71 -19.01
C GLN A 515 -33.89 -13.77 -18.20
N ASN A 516 -35.13 -14.01 -18.62
CA ASN A 516 -35.92 -15.16 -18.16
C ASN A 516 -35.37 -16.46 -18.74
N THR A 517 -35.57 -17.58 -18.03
CA THR A 517 -35.17 -18.93 -18.44
C THR A 517 -35.50 -19.21 -19.91
N PHE A 518 -34.53 -19.77 -20.64
CA PHE A 518 -34.72 -20.10 -22.05
C PHE A 518 -35.80 -21.18 -22.24
N ALA A 519 -36.50 -21.10 -23.36
CA ALA A 519 -37.51 -22.09 -23.72
C ALA A 519 -36.87 -23.46 -23.97
N ASP A 520 -37.59 -24.51 -23.58
CA ASP A 520 -37.19 -25.90 -23.80
C ASP A 520 -36.98 -26.20 -25.29
N VAL A 521 -36.01 -27.06 -25.58
CA VAL A 521 -35.75 -27.57 -26.93
C VAL A 521 -35.90 -29.10 -26.95
N THR A 522 -35.88 -29.68 -28.15
CA THR A 522 -35.93 -31.14 -28.29
C THR A 522 -34.66 -31.78 -27.70
N ASN A 523 -34.86 -32.74 -26.80
CA ASN A 523 -33.78 -33.54 -26.21
C ASN A 523 -32.97 -34.27 -27.30
N LEU A 524 -31.67 -34.37 -27.08
CA LEU A 524 -30.76 -35.17 -27.92
C LEU A 524 -31.06 -36.67 -27.76
N GLY A 525 -31.37 -37.11 -26.53
CA GLY A 525 -31.67 -38.49 -26.21
C GLY A 525 -30.43 -39.41 -26.16
N GLY A 526 -30.67 -40.71 -26.01
CA GLY A 526 -29.61 -41.72 -26.01
C GLY A 526 -28.59 -41.54 -24.88
N ASN A 527 -27.31 -41.44 -25.25
CA ASN A 527 -26.19 -41.30 -24.31
C ASN A 527 -26.01 -39.86 -23.81
N ASP A 528 -26.59 -38.85 -24.48
CA ASP A 528 -26.48 -37.43 -24.13
C ASP A 528 -27.54 -36.96 -23.12
N TRP A 529 -28.25 -37.90 -22.48
CA TRP A 529 -29.30 -37.60 -21.50
C TRP A 529 -28.83 -36.68 -20.36
N GLY A 530 -27.54 -36.69 -20.02
CA GLY A 530 -26.97 -35.80 -19.00
C GLY A 530 -27.01 -34.34 -19.44
N ALA A 531 -26.72 -34.06 -20.71
CA ALA A 531 -26.83 -32.73 -21.30
C ALA A 531 -28.30 -32.28 -21.36
N ASP A 532 -29.21 -33.18 -21.71
CA ASP A 532 -30.65 -32.92 -21.69
C ASP A 532 -31.15 -32.58 -20.28
N LEU A 533 -30.73 -33.37 -19.27
CA LEU A 533 -31.20 -33.20 -17.89
C LEU A 533 -30.76 -31.86 -17.28
N VAL A 534 -29.54 -31.39 -17.61
CA VAL A 534 -29.06 -30.07 -17.17
C VAL A 534 -29.51 -28.93 -18.09
N LYS A 535 -30.30 -29.19 -19.14
CA LYS A 535 -30.81 -28.17 -20.07
C LYS A 535 -29.72 -27.44 -20.86
N ALA A 536 -28.66 -28.16 -21.26
CA ALA A 536 -27.58 -27.58 -22.08
C ALA A 536 -28.01 -27.29 -23.54
N PRO A 537 -28.82 -28.14 -24.22
CA PRO A 537 -29.29 -27.86 -25.58
C PRO A 537 -30.02 -26.52 -25.75
N GLU A 538 -30.81 -26.11 -24.75
CA GLU A 538 -31.50 -24.82 -24.71
C GLU A 538 -30.52 -23.64 -24.77
N VAL A 539 -29.38 -23.78 -24.10
CA VAL A 539 -28.30 -22.79 -24.09
C VAL A 539 -27.57 -22.77 -25.43
N TRP A 540 -27.28 -23.93 -26.01
CA TRP A 540 -26.64 -24.04 -27.32
C TRP A 540 -27.50 -23.44 -28.44
N ALA A 541 -28.82 -23.56 -28.35
CA ALA A 541 -29.77 -22.93 -29.26
C ALA A 541 -29.71 -21.39 -29.22
N LYS A 542 -29.15 -20.81 -28.15
CA LYS A 542 -28.86 -19.37 -28.02
C LYS A 542 -27.45 -18.98 -28.48
N GLY A 543 -26.64 -19.94 -28.93
CA GLY A 543 -25.29 -19.71 -29.44
C GLY A 543 -24.20 -19.65 -28.36
N TYR A 544 -24.52 -19.96 -27.10
CA TYR A 544 -23.52 -20.07 -26.04
C TYR A 544 -23.04 -21.52 -25.96
N THR A 545 -21.75 -21.72 -26.20
CA THR A 545 -21.15 -23.05 -26.38
C THR A 545 -19.93 -23.29 -25.49
N GLY A 546 -19.57 -22.31 -24.65
CA GLY A 546 -18.34 -22.32 -23.87
C GLY A 546 -17.13 -21.73 -24.61
N LYS A 547 -17.33 -21.23 -25.84
CA LYS A 547 -16.26 -20.70 -26.68
C LYS A 547 -15.40 -19.65 -25.97
N GLY A 548 -14.09 -19.89 -25.99
CA GLY A 548 -13.07 -19.02 -25.40
C GLY A 548 -12.96 -19.10 -23.88
N ILE A 549 -13.68 -20.02 -23.23
CA ILE A 549 -13.52 -20.30 -21.81
C ILE A 549 -12.53 -21.45 -21.64
N VAL A 550 -11.56 -21.28 -20.74
CA VAL A 550 -10.61 -22.32 -20.38
C VAL A 550 -11.08 -23.01 -19.10
N VAL A 551 -11.23 -24.32 -19.14
CA VAL A 551 -11.57 -25.17 -18.00
C VAL A 551 -10.39 -26.07 -17.68
N ALA A 552 -9.79 -25.88 -16.50
CA ALA A 552 -8.73 -26.75 -16.01
C ALA A 552 -9.32 -28.00 -15.37
N VAL A 553 -8.83 -29.16 -15.78
CA VAL A 553 -9.19 -30.46 -15.21
C VAL A 553 -8.06 -30.90 -14.30
N LEU A 554 -8.29 -30.82 -12.99
CA LEU A 554 -7.35 -31.26 -11.96
C LEU A 554 -7.64 -32.72 -11.62
N ASP A 555 -6.94 -33.64 -12.27
CA ASP A 555 -7.27 -35.07 -12.24
C ASP A 555 -6.04 -35.96 -12.52
N THR A 556 -6.26 -37.14 -13.10
CA THR A 556 -5.28 -38.15 -13.53
C THR A 556 -4.57 -37.82 -14.85
N GLY A 557 -4.84 -36.64 -15.42
CA GLY A 557 -4.40 -36.22 -16.75
C GLY A 557 -5.56 -36.18 -17.75
N VAL A 558 -5.26 -35.90 -19.02
CA VAL A 558 -6.23 -35.95 -20.12
C VAL A 558 -5.55 -36.59 -21.33
N ASP A 559 -6.21 -37.53 -22.01
CA ASP A 559 -5.79 -37.98 -23.34
C ASP A 559 -6.05 -36.88 -24.37
N TYR A 560 -5.09 -35.95 -24.48
CA TYR A 560 -5.14 -34.84 -25.43
C TYR A 560 -5.04 -35.28 -26.90
N ASN A 561 -4.77 -36.56 -27.18
CA ASN A 561 -4.79 -37.13 -28.53
C ASN A 561 -6.16 -37.68 -28.94
N HIS A 562 -7.09 -37.82 -27.99
CA HIS A 562 -8.41 -38.36 -28.25
C HIS A 562 -9.12 -37.57 -29.35
N THR A 563 -9.65 -38.23 -30.38
CA THR A 563 -10.23 -37.58 -31.57
C THR A 563 -11.37 -36.62 -31.24
N ASP A 564 -12.08 -36.93 -30.17
CA ASP A 564 -13.22 -36.18 -29.64
C ASP A 564 -12.85 -35.08 -28.62
N LEU A 565 -11.55 -34.93 -28.30
CA LEU A 565 -11.06 -33.91 -27.38
C LEU A 565 -9.96 -33.03 -27.97
N LYS A 566 -9.13 -33.55 -28.88
CA LYS A 566 -7.94 -32.86 -29.40
C LYS A 566 -8.22 -31.46 -29.94
N GLY A 567 -9.42 -31.23 -30.51
CA GLY A 567 -9.84 -29.92 -31.00
C GLY A 567 -10.09 -28.89 -29.89
N ASN A 568 -10.34 -29.37 -28.68
CA ASN A 568 -10.67 -28.60 -27.48
C ASN A 568 -9.58 -28.65 -26.40
N ILE A 569 -8.39 -29.16 -26.69
CA ILE A 569 -7.28 -29.07 -25.73
C ILE A 569 -6.72 -27.64 -25.72
N TRP A 570 -6.53 -27.10 -24.52
CA TRP A 570 -5.83 -25.84 -24.30
C TRP A 570 -4.34 -26.02 -24.58
N THR A 571 -3.72 -25.02 -25.20
CA THR A 571 -2.29 -24.99 -25.44
C THR A 571 -1.71 -23.74 -24.80
N ASN A 572 -0.59 -23.90 -24.07
CA ASN A 572 0.20 -22.76 -23.61
C ASN A 572 0.88 -22.14 -24.83
N SER A 573 0.29 -21.08 -25.39
CA SER A 573 0.80 -20.40 -26.58
C SER A 573 2.15 -19.70 -26.36
N ARG A 574 2.63 -19.68 -25.10
CA ARG A 574 3.91 -19.07 -24.72
C ARG A 574 5.05 -20.09 -24.66
N GLU A 575 4.76 -21.38 -24.79
CA GLU A 575 5.76 -22.45 -24.82
C GLU A 575 6.12 -22.85 -26.26
N ILE A 576 7.41 -23.15 -26.49
CA ILE A 576 7.89 -23.74 -27.73
C ILE A 576 7.98 -25.26 -27.52
N ILE A 577 7.10 -25.99 -28.20
CA ILE A 577 6.94 -27.43 -28.03
C ILE A 577 8.28 -28.19 -28.13
N GLY A 578 8.72 -28.77 -27.01
CA GLY A 578 9.77 -29.80 -26.96
C GLY A 578 11.18 -29.24 -27.07
N ASN A 579 11.40 -27.98 -26.68
CA ASN A 579 12.73 -27.36 -26.70
C ASN A 579 13.51 -27.59 -25.39
N GLY A 580 12.87 -28.17 -24.37
CA GLY A 580 13.48 -28.47 -23.07
C GLY A 580 13.61 -27.25 -22.15
N LYS A 581 12.88 -26.16 -22.40
CA LYS A 581 12.97 -24.90 -21.65
C LYS A 581 11.61 -24.49 -21.10
N ASP A 582 11.66 -23.62 -20.11
CA ASP A 582 10.52 -22.86 -19.60
C ASP A 582 10.55 -21.52 -20.32
N ASP A 583 9.84 -21.42 -21.44
CA ASP A 583 9.92 -20.26 -22.34
C ASP A 583 9.12 -19.07 -21.81
N ASP A 584 8.06 -19.33 -21.05
CA ASP A 584 7.20 -18.30 -20.47
C ASP A 584 7.63 -17.87 -19.05
N GLY A 585 8.61 -18.56 -18.46
CA GLY A 585 9.21 -18.26 -17.17
C GLY A 585 8.27 -18.55 -15.99
N ASN A 586 7.28 -19.42 -16.17
CA ASN A 586 6.26 -19.73 -15.17
C ASN A 586 6.73 -20.78 -14.14
N GLY A 587 7.93 -21.35 -14.32
CA GLY A 587 8.54 -22.37 -13.47
C GLY A 587 8.29 -23.81 -13.94
N PHE A 588 7.66 -24.03 -15.10
CA PHE A 588 7.22 -25.33 -15.60
C PHE A 588 7.69 -25.57 -17.05
N VAL A 589 8.82 -26.27 -17.18
CA VAL A 589 9.47 -26.57 -18.48
C VAL A 589 8.53 -27.31 -19.45
N ASP A 590 8.33 -26.78 -20.66
CA ASP A 590 7.55 -27.40 -21.73
C ASP A 590 6.10 -27.79 -21.31
N ASP A 591 5.40 -26.97 -20.54
CA ASP A 591 4.04 -27.23 -20.03
C ASP A 591 2.92 -26.99 -21.08
N VAL A 592 3.16 -27.44 -22.31
CA VAL A 592 2.38 -27.16 -23.53
C VAL A 592 0.88 -27.40 -23.38
N TYR A 593 0.46 -28.48 -22.71
CA TYR A 593 -0.96 -28.83 -22.52
C TYR A 593 -1.42 -28.68 -21.07
N GLY A 594 -0.53 -28.19 -20.21
CA GLY A 594 -0.66 -28.18 -18.75
C GLY A 594 0.53 -28.86 -18.06
N TRP A 595 0.43 -29.05 -16.75
CA TRP A 595 1.51 -29.61 -15.92
C TRP A 595 1.11 -30.85 -15.11
N ASN A 596 2.04 -31.77 -14.91
CA ASN A 596 1.90 -32.93 -14.03
C ASN A 596 2.58 -32.65 -12.67
N PHE A 597 1.77 -32.27 -11.69
CA PHE A 597 2.18 -32.04 -10.31
C PHE A 597 2.48 -33.33 -9.54
N HIS A 598 1.89 -34.47 -9.95
CA HIS A 598 2.14 -35.76 -9.32
C HIS A 598 3.61 -36.19 -9.53
N ASP A 599 4.07 -36.20 -10.79
CA ASP A 599 5.42 -36.64 -11.16
C ASP A 599 6.40 -35.48 -11.42
N LYS A 600 5.93 -34.24 -11.24
CA LYS A 600 6.69 -32.98 -11.40
C LYS A 600 7.35 -32.85 -12.77
N ASN A 601 6.57 -33.03 -13.84
CA ASN A 601 7.03 -32.90 -15.22
C ASN A 601 5.89 -32.44 -16.15
N ASN A 602 6.16 -32.32 -17.45
CA ASN A 602 5.20 -31.90 -18.47
C ASN A 602 4.31 -33.04 -19.03
N LYS A 603 4.39 -34.26 -18.47
CA LYS A 603 3.65 -35.42 -19.00
C LYS A 603 2.26 -35.49 -18.38
N THR A 604 1.30 -34.85 -19.01
CA THR A 604 -0.11 -34.78 -18.56
C THR A 604 -1.05 -35.76 -19.24
N LEU A 605 -0.51 -36.67 -20.07
CA LEU A 605 -1.29 -37.69 -20.76
C LEU A 605 -1.92 -38.64 -19.73
N ASP A 606 -3.22 -38.88 -19.88
CA ASP A 606 -3.96 -39.78 -19.00
C ASP A 606 -3.71 -41.25 -19.37
N THR A 607 -3.28 -42.03 -18.38
CA THR A 607 -3.14 -43.49 -18.50
C THR A 607 -4.12 -44.26 -17.61
N HIS A 608 -4.91 -43.55 -16.78
CA HIS A 608 -5.91 -44.14 -15.90
C HIS A 608 -7.31 -44.09 -16.54
N GLY A 609 -7.64 -42.96 -17.17
CA GLY A 609 -8.87 -42.72 -17.92
C GLY A 609 -9.94 -41.93 -17.20
N HIS A 610 -9.75 -41.60 -15.92
CA HIS A 610 -10.73 -40.85 -15.15
C HIS A 610 -10.78 -39.38 -15.59
N GLY A 611 -9.62 -38.73 -15.75
CA GLY A 611 -9.54 -37.33 -16.15
C GLY A 611 -9.97 -37.12 -17.61
N THR A 612 -9.71 -38.09 -18.48
CA THR A 612 -10.23 -38.09 -19.86
C THR A 612 -11.76 -38.18 -19.89
N HIS A 613 -12.37 -38.98 -19.02
CA HIS A 613 -13.84 -39.09 -18.90
C HIS A 613 -14.48 -37.79 -18.42
N VAL A 614 -13.86 -37.17 -17.43
CA VAL A 614 -14.23 -35.84 -16.92
C VAL A 614 -14.11 -34.78 -18.03
N ALA A 615 -13.01 -34.75 -18.78
CA ALA A 615 -12.78 -33.80 -19.87
C ALA A 615 -13.83 -33.91 -20.99
N GLY A 616 -14.19 -35.13 -21.41
CA GLY A 616 -15.25 -35.36 -22.42
C GLY A 616 -16.61 -34.86 -21.98
N THR A 617 -16.94 -35.01 -20.69
CA THR A 617 -18.21 -34.52 -20.14
C THR A 617 -18.28 -32.98 -20.19
N ILE A 618 -17.14 -32.30 -19.98
CA ILE A 618 -17.06 -30.83 -20.04
C ILE A 618 -17.09 -30.36 -21.50
N ALA A 619 -16.20 -30.88 -22.34
CA ALA A 619 -15.88 -30.28 -23.65
C ALA A 619 -15.60 -31.33 -24.75
N GLY A 620 -16.25 -32.49 -24.72
CA GLY A 620 -16.34 -33.38 -25.89
C GLY A 620 -16.80 -32.59 -27.12
N VAL A 621 -16.06 -32.70 -28.22
CA VAL A 621 -16.28 -31.91 -29.42
C VAL A 621 -17.65 -32.25 -29.99
N ARG A 622 -18.46 -31.24 -30.32
CA ARG A 622 -19.71 -31.47 -31.04
C ARG A 622 -19.41 -31.88 -32.48
N ASN A 623 -19.25 -33.18 -32.68
CA ASN A 623 -19.14 -33.83 -33.97
C ASN A 623 -20.20 -34.96 -34.02
N ASN A 624 -20.44 -35.56 -35.18
CA ASN A 624 -21.51 -36.53 -35.34
C ASN A 624 -21.17 -37.94 -34.80
N PHE A 625 -20.21 -38.05 -33.86
CA PHE A 625 -19.84 -39.31 -33.21
C PHE A 625 -19.45 -39.06 -31.74
N GLY A 626 -19.27 -40.12 -30.96
CA GLY A 626 -18.78 -39.98 -29.59
C GLY A 626 -19.76 -39.30 -28.64
N VAL A 627 -19.31 -38.21 -27.99
CA VAL A 627 -20.10 -37.44 -27.01
C VAL A 627 -20.03 -35.94 -27.27
N THR A 628 -21.10 -35.22 -26.96
CA THR A 628 -21.08 -33.75 -26.92
C THR A 628 -20.93 -33.26 -25.48
N GLY A 629 -19.82 -32.59 -25.17
CA GLY A 629 -19.61 -31.98 -23.86
C GLY A 629 -20.59 -30.83 -23.59
N ILE A 630 -20.86 -30.55 -22.31
CA ILE A 630 -21.79 -29.48 -21.92
C ILE A 630 -21.38 -28.11 -22.50
N ALA A 631 -20.07 -27.83 -22.50
CA ALA A 631 -19.45 -26.65 -23.09
C ALA A 631 -18.50 -27.07 -24.22
N TYR A 632 -19.08 -27.61 -25.30
CA TYR A 632 -18.35 -28.26 -26.40
C TYR A 632 -17.37 -27.38 -27.20
N ASP A 633 -17.30 -26.06 -26.97
CA ASP A 633 -16.26 -25.18 -27.54
C ASP A 633 -15.28 -24.62 -26.49
N ALA A 634 -15.40 -25.03 -25.22
CA ALA A 634 -14.44 -24.68 -24.18
C ALA A 634 -13.08 -25.38 -24.41
N LYS A 635 -12.02 -24.80 -23.87
CA LYS A 635 -10.66 -25.37 -23.92
C LYS A 635 -10.30 -26.07 -22.61
N ILE A 636 -9.79 -27.30 -22.69
CA ILE A 636 -9.40 -28.12 -21.54
C ILE A 636 -7.91 -27.96 -21.26
N MET A 637 -7.56 -27.42 -20.10
CA MET A 637 -6.19 -27.41 -19.57
C MET A 637 -5.98 -28.67 -18.71
N SER A 638 -5.01 -29.51 -19.08
CA SER A 638 -4.76 -30.78 -18.41
C SER A 638 -3.81 -30.61 -17.22
N VAL A 639 -4.33 -30.63 -16.00
CA VAL A 639 -3.51 -30.47 -14.79
C VAL A 639 -3.52 -31.79 -14.01
N LYS A 640 -2.45 -32.58 -14.17
CA LYS A 640 -2.37 -33.90 -13.55
C LYS A 640 -1.90 -33.77 -12.10
N VAL A 641 -2.79 -34.03 -11.16
CA VAL A 641 -2.54 -33.98 -9.70
C VAL A 641 -2.71 -35.35 -9.03
N LEU A 642 -3.18 -36.35 -9.77
CA LEU A 642 -3.40 -37.73 -9.32
C LEU A 642 -2.63 -38.74 -10.19
N GLY A 643 -2.08 -39.77 -9.55
CA GLY A 643 -1.61 -41.03 -10.12
C GLY A 643 -2.65 -42.15 -9.95
N ASN A 644 -2.24 -43.39 -10.16
CA ASN A 644 -3.09 -44.57 -9.95
C ASN A 644 -3.33 -44.83 -8.45
N GLU A 645 -2.43 -44.35 -7.61
CA GLU A 645 -2.41 -44.42 -6.15
C GLU A 645 -3.12 -43.23 -5.48
N GLY A 646 -3.64 -42.27 -6.24
CA GLY A 646 -4.16 -41.00 -5.75
C GLY A 646 -3.15 -39.86 -5.85
N GLY A 647 -3.22 -38.87 -4.97
CA GLY A 647 -2.33 -37.71 -5.00
C GLY A 647 -2.20 -37.03 -3.64
N SER A 648 -1.43 -35.93 -3.60
CA SER A 648 -1.16 -35.19 -2.36
C SER A 648 -1.84 -33.82 -2.34
N SER A 649 -2.16 -33.32 -1.15
CA SER A 649 -2.76 -31.99 -0.98
C SER A 649 -1.92 -30.86 -1.57
N LEU A 650 -0.58 -31.00 -1.54
CA LEU A 650 0.35 -30.04 -2.16
C LEU A 650 0.25 -30.05 -3.68
N SER A 651 0.12 -31.23 -4.30
CA SER A 651 -0.06 -31.35 -5.76
C SER A 651 -1.37 -30.71 -6.21
N VAL A 652 -2.45 -30.93 -5.45
CA VAL A 652 -3.75 -30.31 -5.70
C VAL A 652 -3.70 -28.80 -5.54
N ALA A 653 -3.11 -28.29 -4.44
CA ALA A 653 -2.98 -26.85 -4.19
C ALA A 653 -2.09 -26.18 -5.26
N GLY A 654 -0.99 -26.80 -5.66
CA GLY A 654 -0.12 -26.36 -6.76
C GLY A 654 -0.88 -26.32 -8.09
N GLY A 655 -1.64 -27.37 -8.40
CA GLY A 655 -2.49 -27.44 -9.59
C GLY A 655 -3.54 -26.35 -9.67
N ILE A 656 -4.18 -25.98 -8.54
CA ILE A 656 -5.14 -24.88 -8.50
C ILE A 656 -4.45 -23.56 -8.85
N ARG A 657 -3.29 -23.28 -8.24
CA ARG A 657 -2.53 -22.04 -8.51
C ARG A 657 -2.04 -21.96 -9.94
N TYR A 658 -1.53 -23.07 -10.46
CA TYR A 658 -1.12 -23.21 -11.85
C TYR A 658 -2.25 -22.90 -12.81
N ALA A 659 -3.42 -23.53 -12.62
CA ALA A 659 -4.58 -23.29 -13.47
C ALA A 659 -4.99 -21.82 -13.49
N VAL A 660 -5.05 -21.18 -12.32
CA VAL A 660 -5.35 -19.75 -12.19
C VAL A 660 -4.32 -18.89 -12.94
N ASN A 661 -3.03 -19.14 -12.72
CA ASN A 661 -1.94 -18.35 -13.31
C ASN A 661 -1.83 -18.52 -14.83
N ASN A 662 -2.25 -19.67 -15.35
CA ASN A 662 -2.27 -19.97 -16.78
C ASN A 662 -3.62 -19.68 -17.46
N GLY A 663 -4.49 -18.92 -16.77
CA GLY A 663 -5.67 -18.31 -17.39
C GLY A 663 -6.91 -19.19 -17.42
N ALA A 664 -6.99 -20.23 -16.58
CA ALA A 664 -8.23 -20.98 -16.40
C ALA A 664 -9.34 -20.06 -15.86
N ASN A 665 -10.55 -20.19 -16.40
CA ASN A 665 -11.73 -19.50 -15.90
C ASN A 665 -12.54 -20.38 -14.94
N VAL A 666 -12.50 -21.69 -15.17
CA VAL A 666 -13.16 -22.71 -14.36
C VAL A 666 -12.15 -23.80 -14.02
N ILE A 667 -12.21 -24.32 -12.80
CA ILE A 667 -11.43 -25.46 -12.35
C ILE A 667 -12.41 -26.57 -11.97
N ASN A 668 -12.31 -27.73 -12.60
CA ASN A 668 -13.02 -28.93 -12.18
C ASN A 668 -12.12 -29.82 -11.32
N MET A 669 -12.61 -30.19 -10.14
CA MET A 669 -11.95 -31.08 -9.20
C MET A 669 -12.84 -32.28 -8.91
N SER A 670 -12.60 -33.37 -9.64
CA SER A 670 -13.27 -34.66 -9.45
C SER A 670 -12.50 -35.53 -8.44
N LEU A 671 -12.16 -34.94 -7.29
CA LEU A 671 -11.34 -35.53 -6.23
C LEU A 671 -11.82 -35.06 -4.85
N GLY A 672 -11.42 -35.74 -3.79
CA GLY A 672 -11.70 -35.31 -2.42
C GLY A 672 -11.09 -36.20 -1.35
N SER A 673 -11.23 -35.75 -0.10
CA SER A 673 -10.83 -36.44 1.12
C SER A 673 -11.78 -36.11 2.27
N ASN A 674 -11.68 -36.82 3.39
CA ASN A 674 -12.46 -36.51 4.59
C ASN A 674 -11.76 -35.52 5.54
N SER A 675 -10.53 -35.09 5.22
CA SER A 675 -9.70 -34.25 6.09
C SER A 675 -9.45 -32.88 5.45
N PRO A 676 -9.56 -31.77 6.21
CA PRO A 676 -9.26 -30.45 5.68
C PRO A 676 -7.76 -30.29 5.37
N SER A 677 -7.44 -29.37 4.46
CA SER A 677 -6.07 -28.97 4.14
C SER A 677 -6.00 -27.45 4.04
N SER A 678 -5.10 -26.84 4.81
CA SER A 678 -4.84 -25.40 4.76
C SER A 678 -4.31 -24.95 3.42
N ASP A 679 -3.48 -25.77 2.75
CA ASP A 679 -2.89 -25.44 1.45
C ASP A 679 -3.95 -25.38 0.36
N ILE A 680 -4.85 -26.37 0.33
CA ILE A 680 -5.98 -26.39 -0.61
C ILE A 680 -6.91 -25.22 -0.32
N LEU A 681 -7.25 -24.96 0.95
CA LEU A 681 -8.09 -23.81 1.31
C LEU A 681 -7.49 -22.47 0.84
N ALA A 682 -6.19 -22.25 1.07
CA ALA A 682 -5.49 -21.07 0.59
C ALA A 682 -5.43 -20.99 -0.95
N ALA A 683 -5.45 -22.12 -1.64
CA ALA A 683 -5.52 -22.16 -3.10
C ALA A 683 -6.92 -21.83 -3.64
N LEU A 684 -7.98 -22.32 -2.98
CA LEU A 684 -9.37 -21.97 -3.30
C LEU A 684 -9.65 -20.47 -3.09
N GLN A 685 -9.17 -19.91 -1.97
CA GLN A 685 -9.25 -18.47 -1.70
C GLN A 685 -8.53 -17.66 -2.78
N TYR A 686 -7.36 -18.12 -3.22
CA TYR A 686 -6.63 -17.50 -4.32
C TYR A 686 -7.39 -17.55 -5.64
N ALA A 687 -7.93 -18.71 -6.01
CA ALA A 687 -8.76 -18.85 -7.21
C ALA A 687 -9.97 -17.90 -7.19
N SER A 688 -10.72 -17.86 -6.08
CA SER A 688 -11.87 -16.94 -5.93
C SER A 688 -11.44 -15.47 -6.00
N SER A 689 -10.31 -15.09 -5.38
CA SER A 689 -9.76 -13.72 -5.46
C SER A 689 -9.37 -13.28 -6.87
N LYS A 690 -9.13 -14.24 -7.78
CA LYS A 690 -8.81 -14.01 -9.19
C LYS A 690 -10.02 -14.21 -10.10
N GLY A 691 -11.21 -14.44 -9.53
CA GLY A 691 -12.44 -14.66 -10.28
C GLY A 691 -12.52 -16.03 -10.97
N VAL A 692 -11.69 -17.00 -10.58
CA VAL A 692 -11.69 -18.36 -11.12
C VAL A 692 -12.62 -19.24 -10.32
N ILE A 693 -13.53 -19.93 -11.00
CA ILE A 693 -14.61 -20.69 -10.35
C ILE A 693 -14.19 -22.13 -10.15
N VAL A 694 -14.27 -22.63 -8.92
CA VAL A 694 -13.89 -24.01 -8.60
C VAL A 694 -15.12 -24.87 -8.40
N VAL A 695 -15.23 -25.98 -9.14
CA VAL A 695 -16.32 -26.95 -9.07
C VAL A 695 -15.79 -28.27 -8.53
N MET A 696 -16.40 -28.79 -7.47
CA MET A 696 -15.83 -29.86 -6.65
C MET A 696 -16.84 -30.99 -6.45
N ALA A 697 -16.41 -32.23 -6.68
CA ALA A 697 -17.21 -33.42 -6.39
C ALA A 697 -17.49 -33.55 -4.88
N ALA A 698 -18.75 -33.84 -4.49
CA ALA A 698 -19.12 -33.94 -3.08
C ALA A 698 -18.52 -35.18 -2.36
N GLY A 699 -18.15 -36.22 -3.11
CA GLY A 699 -17.65 -37.51 -2.61
C GLY A 699 -18.69 -38.62 -2.70
N ASN A 700 -18.24 -39.88 -2.56
CA ASN A 700 -19.00 -41.09 -2.93
C ASN A 700 -19.21 -42.06 -1.75
N ASP A 701 -19.16 -41.55 -0.51
CA ASP A 701 -19.11 -42.32 0.73
C ASP A 701 -20.45 -42.38 1.47
N ARG A 702 -21.54 -41.89 0.87
CA ARG A 702 -22.89 -41.80 1.48
C ARG A 702 -22.95 -40.95 2.75
N LEU A 703 -22.01 -40.03 2.94
CA LEU A 703 -21.94 -39.17 4.11
C LEU A 703 -23.05 -38.10 4.09
N THR A 704 -23.40 -37.60 5.26
CA THR A 704 -24.42 -36.55 5.45
C THR A 704 -23.93 -35.15 5.06
N LEU A 705 -22.64 -35.00 4.77
CA LEU A 705 -21.98 -33.76 4.38
C LEU A 705 -20.98 -34.05 3.24
N PRO A 706 -20.63 -33.05 2.40
CA PRO A 706 -19.59 -33.22 1.39
C PRO A 706 -18.22 -33.47 2.03
N GLY A 707 -17.31 -34.14 1.32
CA GLY A 707 -15.89 -34.20 1.69
C GLY A 707 -15.17 -32.86 1.43
N PHE A 708 -13.89 -32.77 1.78
CA PHE A 708 -13.02 -31.67 1.38
C PHE A 708 -12.40 -31.95 0.00
N PRO A 709 -12.25 -30.95 -0.88
CA PRO A 709 -12.49 -29.52 -0.64
C PRO A 709 -13.95 -29.06 -0.78
N ALA A 710 -14.88 -29.88 -1.30
CA ALA A 710 -16.25 -29.47 -1.58
C ALA A 710 -17.00 -28.86 -0.37
N ARG A 711 -16.66 -29.26 0.86
CA ARG A 711 -17.21 -28.68 2.09
C ARG A 711 -16.94 -27.18 2.26
N TYR A 712 -15.94 -26.62 1.58
CA TYR A 712 -15.65 -25.18 1.57
C TYR A 712 -16.57 -24.35 0.68
N ALA A 713 -17.52 -24.97 -0.02
CA ALA A 713 -18.49 -24.27 -0.89
C ALA A 713 -19.50 -23.40 -0.12
N ASP A 714 -19.42 -23.33 1.21
CA ASP A 714 -20.09 -22.28 1.99
C ASP A 714 -19.54 -20.89 1.64
N LYS A 715 -18.26 -20.82 1.23
CA LYS A 715 -17.58 -19.58 0.86
C LYS A 715 -16.89 -19.64 -0.50
N TRP A 716 -16.31 -20.77 -0.88
CA TRP A 716 -15.41 -20.90 -2.03
C TRP A 716 -15.79 -22.09 -2.91
N GLY A 717 -16.16 -21.80 -4.17
CA GLY A 717 -16.51 -22.82 -5.16
C GLY A 717 -17.89 -23.46 -4.98
N ILE A 718 -18.16 -24.49 -5.78
CA ILE A 718 -19.46 -25.17 -5.89
C ILE A 718 -19.28 -26.66 -5.60
N ALA A 719 -20.03 -27.19 -4.65
CA ALA A 719 -20.09 -28.63 -4.35
C ALA A 719 -21.15 -29.32 -5.21
N VAL A 720 -20.83 -30.51 -5.72
CA VAL A 720 -21.70 -31.21 -6.67
C VAL A 720 -22.02 -32.64 -6.23
N GLY A 721 -23.30 -32.89 -5.97
CA GLY A 721 -23.87 -34.21 -5.76
C GLY A 721 -24.27 -34.90 -7.06
N ALA A 722 -24.37 -36.24 -7.04
CA ALA A 722 -24.72 -37.04 -8.21
C ALA A 722 -26.20 -37.45 -8.20
N VAL A 723 -26.86 -37.35 -9.36
CA VAL A 723 -28.19 -37.93 -9.62
C VAL A 723 -28.17 -38.92 -10.77
N ASP A 724 -29.19 -39.78 -10.84
CA ASP A 724 -29.46 -40.67 -11.97
C ASP A 724 -30.32 -39.99 -13.06
N ARG A 725 -30.63 -40.74 -14.14
CA ARG A 725 -31.43 -40.27 -15.27
C ARG A 725 -32.86 -39.85 -14.90
N ASN A 726 -33.36 -40.30 -13.76
CA ASN A 726 -34.68 -39.94 -13.24
C ASN A 726 -34.61 -38.80 -12.23
N ASN A 727 -33.46 -38.12 -12.12
CA ASN A 727 -33.18 -37.09 -11.12
C ASN A 727 -33.27 -37.58 -9.67
N ASN A 728 -33.08 -38.88 -9.42
CA ASN A 728 -32.97 -39.40 -8.07
C ASN A 728 -31.54 -39.23 -7.57
N MET A 729 -31.38 -38.80 -6.33
CA MET A 729 -30.07 -38.70 -5.67
C MET A 729 -29.37 -40.06 -5.67
N ALA A 730 -28.15 -40.11 -6.19
CA ALA A 730 -27.37 -41.34 -6.26
C ALA A 730 -27.11 -41.89 -4.85
N SER A 731 -27.24 -43.21 -4.69
CA SER A 731 -27.12 -43.86 -3.38
C SER A 731 -25.75 -43.64 -2.75
N PHE A 732 -24.69 -43.49 -3.55
CA PHE A 732 -23.31 -43.23 -3.12
C PHE A 732 -23.00 -41.76 -2.80
N SER A 733 -23.75 -40.79 -3.33
CA SER A 733 -23.35 -39.37 -3.27
C SER A 733 -23.34 -38.84 -1.82
N ASN A 734 -22.29 -38.16 -1.40
CA ASN A 734 -22.32 -37.40 -0.15
C ASN A 734 -23.38 -36.29 -0.25
N ARG A 735 -24.09 -36.02 0.84
CA ARG A 735 -25.23 -35.08 0.91
C ARG A 735 -24.79 -33.65 1.22
N ALA A 736 -25.68 -32.69 1.03
CA ALA A 736 -25.41 -31.27 1.27
C ALA A 736 -25.27 -30.90 2.76
N GLY A 737 -25.95 -31.64 3.64
CA GLY A 737 -26.08 -31.35 5.07
C GLY A 737 -26.97 -30.15 5.36
N SER A 738 -27.22 -29.87 6.65
CA SER A 738 -28.23 -28.90 7.06
C SER A 738 -27.79 -27.43 6.97
N ASN A 739 -26.49 -27.17 6.95
CA ASN A 739 -25.96 -25.81 6.82
C ASN A 739 -25.88 -25.44 5.33
N PRO A 740 -26.49 -24.31 4.91
CA PRO A 740 -26.42 -23.86 3.52
C PRO A 740 -24.98 -23.68 3.01
N LEU A 741 -24.67 -24.34 1.90
CA LEU A 741 -23.49 -24.12 1.08
C LEU A 741 -23.87 -24.18 -0.40
N ALA A 742 -23.02 -23.68 -1.31
CA ALA A 742 -23.29 -23.72 -2.75
C ALA A 742 -23.22 -25.17 -3.27
N TYR A 743 -24.27 -25.94 -2.98
CA TYR A 743 -24.42 -27.34 -3.32
C TYR A 743 -25.55 -27.51 -4.33
N VAL A 744 -25.23 -28.10 -5.47
CA VAL A 744 -26.22 -28.52 -6.48
C VAL A 744 -26.00 -29.99 -6.81
N THR A 745 -26.95 -30.58 -7.53
CA THR A 745 -26.85 -31.94 -8.06
C THR A 745 -26.77 -31.90 -9.57
N ALA A 746 -26.11 -32.89 -10.16
CA ALA A 746 -25.97 -33.06 -11.59
C ALA A 746 -25.85 -34.56 -11.98
N PRO A 747 -26.04 -34.91 -13.26
CA PRO A 747 -25.93 -36.29 -13.74
C PRO A 747 -24.60 -36.95 -13.34
N GLY A 748 -24.66 -38.06 -12.61
CA GLY A 748 -23.46 -38.76 -12.13
C GLY A 748 -23.57 -40.28 -12.08
N VAL A 749 -24.66 -40.88 -12.59
CA VAL A 749 -24.85 -42.34 -12.63
C VAL A 749 -24.90 -42.80 -14.07
N SER A 750 -24.01 -43.71 -14.46
CA SER A 750 -23.91 -44.24 -15.84
C SER A 750 -23.78 -43.12 -16.89
N ILE A 751 -22.78 -42.26 -16.69
CA ILE A 751 -22.43 -41.19 -17.62
C ILE A 751 -21.47 -41.75 -18.67
N TYR A 752 -21.86 -41.64 -19.95
CA TYR A 752 -21.05 -42.02 -21.09
C TYR A 752 -20.10 -40.87 -21.46
N SER A 753 -18.81 -41.14 -21.56
CA SER A 753 -17.81 -40.14 -21.96
C SER A 753 -16.53 -40.81 -22.49
N THR A 754 -15.59 -40.00 -22.96
CA THR A 754 -14.30 -40.38 -23.54
C THR A 754 -13.40 -41.09 -22.53
N ILE A 755 -12.64 -42.09 -22.97
CA ILE A 755 -11.54 -42.70 -22.21
C ILE A 755 -10.30 -42.81 -23.13
N PRO A 756 -9.09 -42.98 -22.58
CA PRO A 756 -7.87 -42.98 -23.37
C PRO A 756 -7.89 -44.01 -24.51
N GLY A 757 -7.19 -43.70 -25.60
CA GLY A 757 -7.08 -44.58 -26.77
C GLY A 757 -8.30 -44.52 -27.70
N ASN A 758 -8.92 -43.34 -27.84
CA ASN A 758 -10.13 -43.11 -28.65
C ASN A 758 -11.35 -43.98 -28.23
N GLY A 759 -11.41 -44.35 -26.95
CA GLY A 759 -12.48 -45.18 -26.41
C GLY A 759 -13.57 -44.37 -25.73
N TYR A 760 -14.67 -45.04 -25.38
CA TYR A 760 -15.76 -44.45 -24.60
C TYR A 760 -16.27 -45.46 -23.58
N SER A 761 -16.67 -44.99 -22.39
CA SER A 761 -17.18 -45.87 -21.34
C SER A 761 -18.18 -45.17 -20.43
N PHE A 762 -18.97 -45.98 -19.72
CA PHE A 762 -19.88 -45.52 -18.68
C PHE A 762 -19.16 -45.50 -17.32
N MET A 763 -19.21 -44.36 -16.63
CA MET A 763 -18.73 -44.23 -15.25
C MET A 763 -19.82 -43.65 -14.33
N SER A 764 -19.71 -43.93 -13.03
CA SER A 764 -20.62 -43.39 -12.01
C SER A 764 -19.83 -42.80 -10.86
N GLY A 765 -20.22 -41.61 -10.41
CA GLY A 765 -19.61 -40.90 -9.30
C GLY A 765 -20.02 -39.43 -9.27
N THR A 766 -19.84 -38.78 -8.12
CA THR A 766 -19.86 -37.31 -8.04
C THR A 766 -18.76 -36.69 -8.92
N SER A 767 -17.71 -37.46 -9.23
CA SER A 767 -16.69 -37.16 -10.25
C SER A 767 -17.23 -36.96 -11.65
N MET A 768 -18.38 -37.56 -12.00
CA MET A 768 -19.05 -37.37 -13.29
C MET A 768 -20.11 -36.26 -13.21
N ALA A 769 -20.61 -35.95 -12.00
CA ALA A 769 -21.55 -34.86 -11.79
C ALA A 769 -20.85 -33.48 -11.81
N ALA A 770 -19.71 -33.34 -11.14
CA ALA A 770 -18.90 -32.12 -11.13
C ALA A 770 -18.61 -31.54 -12.54
N PRO A 771 -18.16 -32.33 -13.53
CA PRO A 771 -17.89 -31.80 -14.87
C PRO A 771 -19.12 -31.29 -15.62
N HIS A 772 -20.32 -31.81 -15.35
CA HIS A 772 -21.54 -31.22 -15.90
C HIS A 772 -21.71 -29.78 -15.41
N VAL A 773 -21.54 -29.55 -14.09
CA VAL A 773 -21.63 -28.22 -13.49
C VAL A 773 -20.50 -27.31 -13.98
N ALA A 774 -19.27 -27.82 -14.10
CA ALA A 774 -18.15 -27.06 -14.66
C ALA A 774 -18.44 -26.61 -16.09
N GLY A 775 -19.05 -27.47 -16.92
CA GLY A 775 -19.53 -27.11 -18.25
C GLY A 775 -20.61 -26.05 -18.21
N VAL A 776 -21.62 -26.15 -17.33
CA VAL A 776 -22.65 -25.11 -17.18
C VAL A 776 -22.04 -23.77 -16.77
N VAL A 777 -21.10 -23.76 -15.84
CA VAL A 777 -20.38 -22.54 -15.45
C VAL A 777 -19.59 -21.97 -16.64
N ALA A 778 -18.96 -22.82 -17.47
CA ALA A 778 -18.30 -22.37 -18.68
C ALA A 778 -19.28 -21.75 -19.69
N LEU A 779 -20.49 -22.32 -19.85
CA LEU A 779 -21.55 -21.70 -20.64
C LEU A 779 -21.95 -20.33 -20.09
N MET A 780 -22.12 -20.21 -18.77
CA MET A 780 -22.43 -18.92 -18.11
C MET A 780 -21.35 -17.87 -18.38
N LEU A 781 -20.08 -18.22 -18.20
CA LEU A 781 -18.97 -17.30 -18.43
C LEU A 781 -18.78 -16.95 -19.90
N SER A 782 -19.14 -17.85 -20.82
CA SER A 782 -19.15 -17.54 -22.26
C SER A 782 -20.23 -16.52 -22.63
N ALA A 783 -21.35 -16.49 -21.89
CA ALA A 783 -22.41 -15.52 -22.05
C ALA A 783 -22.13 -14.18 -21.35
N ASN A 784 -21.49 -14.24 -20.17
CA ASN A 784 -21.09 -13.06 -19.41
C ASN A 784 -19.77 -13.28 -18.67
N ARG A 785 -18.68 -12.72 -19.23
CA ARG A 785 -17.32 -12.85 -18.67
C ARG A 785 -17.06 -12.01 -17.43
N SER A 786 -17.92 -11.05 -17.07
CA SER A 786 -17.68 -10.15 -15.94
C SER A 786 -18.24 -10.67 -14.62
N LEU A 787 -18.79 -11.89 -14.60
CA LEU A 787 -19.34 -12.47 -13.37
C LEU A 787 -18.24 -12.79 -12.37
N SER A 788 -18.42 -12.37 -11.12
CA SER A 788 -17.58 -12.78 -10.00
C SER A 788 -17.93 -14.20 -9.52
N ASP A 789 -17.01 -14.83 -8.76
CA ASP A 789 -17.26 -16.13 -8.12
C ASP A 789 -18.52 -16.15 -7.26
N SER A 790 -18.71 -15.14 -6.41
CA SER A 790 -19.91 -15.03 -5.58
C SER A 790 -21.18 -14.95 -6.40
N ARG A 791 -21.16 -14.21 -7.52
CA ARG A 791 -22.31 -14.06 -8.39
C ARG A 791 -22.61 -15.33 -9.17
N VAL A 792 -21.59 -16.07 -9.61
CA VAL A 792 -21.78 -17.39 -10.24
C VAL A 792 -22.42 -18.35 -9.24
N ARG A 793 -21.90 -18.46 -8.02
CA ARG A 793 -22.47 -19.32 -6.96
C ARG A 793 -23.92 -18.95 -6.64
N GLU A 794 -24.22 -17.66 -6.58
CA GLU A 794 -25.59 -17.19 -6.37
C GLU A 794 -26.52 -17.57 -7.53
N ILE A 795 -26.11 -17.35 -8.78
CA ILE A 795 -26.93 -17.70 -9.94
C ILE A 795 -27.17 -19.21 -10.01
N VAL A 796 -26.13 -20.01 -9.81
CA VAL A 796 -26.22 -21.48 -9.82
C VAL A 796 -27.20 -21.96 -8.75
N THR A 797 -27.11 -21.46 -7.51
CA THR A 797 -28.01 -21.89 -6.43
C THR A 797 -29.45 -21.38 -6.59
N GLN A 798 -29.66 -20.21 -7.19
CA GLN A 798 -30.99 -19.65 -7.45
C GLN A 798 -31.68 -20.23 -8.70
N SER A 799 -30.92 -20.84 -9.61
CA SER A 799 -31.44 -21.45 -10.84
C SER A 799 -31.62 -22.96 -10.74
N ALA A 800 -30.98 -23.59 -9.74
CA ALA A 800 -31.19 -25.00 -9.43
C ALA A 800 -32.59 -25.26 -8.88
N PHE A 801 -33.10 -26.48 -9.13
CA PHE A 801 -34.48 -26.84 -8.80
C PHE A 801 -34.56 -28.12 -7.98
N ASN A 802 -35.29 -28.06 -6.86
CA ASN A 802 -35.52 -29.16 -5.92
C ASN A 802 -36.88 -29.86 -6.08
N GLY A 803 -37.63 -29.55 -7.13
CA GLY A 803 -38.93 -30.19 -7.35
C GLY A 803 -38.80 -31.56 -8.03
N GLN A 804 -39.52 -32.52 -7.47
CA GLN A 804 -39.89 -33.76 -8.15
C GLN A 804 -40.67 -33.38 -9.42
N ASN A 805 -40.18 -33.79 -10.59
CA ASN A 805 -41.00 -33.71 -11.80
C ASN A 805 -42.23 -34.60 -11.61
N SER A 806 -43.39 -33.96 -11.51
CA SER A 806 -44.66 -34.62 -11.80
C SER A 806 -44.66 -34.96 -13.28
N ALA A 807 -44.70 -36.27 -13.56
CA ALA A 807 -45.15 -36.93 -14.78
C ALA A 807 -44.56 -36.45 -16.13
N PHE A 808 -43.86 -37.38 -16.78
CA PHE A 808 -43.85 -37.51 -18.23
C PHE A 808 -45.28 -37.38 -18.76
N VAL A 809 -45.62 -36.25 -19.39
CA VAL A 809 -46.79 -36.20 -20.28
C VAL A 809 -46.32 -36.76 -21.62
N THR A 810 -46.75 -37.97 -21.90
CA THR A 810 -46.70 -38.54 -23.24
C THR A 810 -47.54 -37.66 -24.17
N ASN A 811 -46.91 -37.10 -25.20
CA ASN A 811 -47.60 -36.42 -26.27
C ASN A 811 -48.51 -37.42 -27.01
N ASN A 812 -49.82 -37.30 -26.83
CA ASN A 812 -50.77 -37.67 -27.86
C ASN A 812 -51.46 -36.39 -28.35
N ALA A 813 -51.23 -36.12 -29.63
CA ALA A 813 -51.75 -34.97 -30.36
C ALA A 813 -53.29 -34.93 -30.35
N LEU A 814 -53.85 -33.72 -30.26
CA LEU A 814 -54.96 -33.27 -31.09
C LEU A 814 -55.15 -31.75 -30.94
N SER A 815 -55.26 -31.09 -32.09
CA SER A 815 -55.40 -29.64 -32.29
C SER A 815 -56.65 -29.06 -31.63
N THR A 816 -56.60 -27.80 -31.21
CA THR A 816 -57.41 -26.71 -31.81
C THR A 816 -57.05 -25.35 -31.19
N SER A 817 -57.07 -24.34 -32.04
CA SER A 817 -56.90 -22.90 -31.83
C SER A 817 -57.87 -22.26 -30.81
N THR A 818 -57.41 -21.32 -29.98
CA THR A 818 -57.83 -19.89 -30.01
C THR A 818 -57.14 -19.03 -28.94
N VAL A 819 -56.90 -17.77 -29.32
CA VAL A 819 -56.41 -16.65 -28.50
C VAL A 819 -57.55 -16.11 -27.61
N ASN A 820 -57.31 -15.82 -26.32
CA ASN A 820 -57.72 -14.56 -25.68
C ASN A 820 -57.23 -14.36 -24.24
N THR A 821 -57.10 -13.07 -23.92
CA THR A 821 -56.48 -12.41 -22.76
C THR A 821 -57.36 -12.28 -21.50
N LYS A 822 -56.68 -11.96 -20.37
CA LYS A 822 -57.11 -11.20 -19.15
C LYS A 822 -57.72 -11.93 -17.92
N THR A 823 -56.89 -11.97 -16.86
CA THR A 823 -57.12 -11.57 -15.44
C THR A 823 -58.34 -12.02 -14.63
N SER A 824 -58.08 -12.68 -13.48
CA SER A 824 -58.80 -12.55 -12.19
C SER A 824 -57.91 -13.10 -11.05
N LEU A 825 -57.47 -12.31 -10.05
CA LEU A 825 -58.14 -11.94 -8.79
C LEU A 825 -58.57 -13.16 -7.94
N ALA A 826 -57.87 -13.38 -6.82
CA ALA A 826 -58.27 -14.29 -5.75
C ALA A 826 -58.80 -13.51 -4.54
N TYR A 827 -59.93 -13.98 -4.04
CA TYR A 827 -60.81 -13.40 -3.02
C TYR A 827 -60.41 -13.91 -1.62
N SER A 828 -60.30 -13.00 -0.66
CA SER A 828 -60.06 -13.29 0.75
C SER A 828 -61.39 -13.32 1.51
N ILE A 829 -61.61 -14.33 2.36
CA ILE A 829 -62.75 -14.37 3.27
C ILE A 829 -62.23 -14.18 4.70
N ASN A 830 -62.64 -13.06 5.31
CA ASN A 830 -62.49 -12.73 6.73
C ASN A 830 -63.57 -13.44 7.56
N GLN A 831 -63.25 -13.82 8.80
CA GLN A 831 -64.20 -13.67 9.93
C GLN A 831 -63.49 -13.36 11.27
N ASN A 832 -63.93 -12.22 11.82
CA ASN A 832 -64.23 -11.89 13.23
C ASN A 832 -63.15 -11.40 14.21
N THR A 833 -63.17 -10.07 14.32
CA THR A 833 -63.03 -9.15 15.47
C THR A 833 -63.44 -9.66 16.87
N PHE A 834 -62.77 -9.21 17.94
CA PHE A 834 -63.29 -8.23 18.93
C PHE A 834 -62.26 -7.80 20.00
N SER A 835 -62.60 -6.67 20.63
CA SER A 835 -61.81 -5.68 21.38
C SER A 835 -61.53 -5.96 22.87
N SER A 836 -60.44 -5.36 23.36
CA SER A 836 -60.17 -4.77 24.70
C SER A 836 -60.64 -5.45 26.00
N THR A 837 -59.68 -5.73 26.90
CA THR A 837 -59.53 -5.23 28.30
C THR A 837 -58.80 -6.26 29.18
N THR A 838 -57.71 -5.85 29.82
CA THR A 838 -57.20 -6.43 31.10
C THR A 838 -57.97 -5.81 32.28
N PRO A 839 -57.96 -6.33 33.54
CA PRO A 839 -57.04 -7.32 34.13
C PRO A 839 -57.69 -8.39 35.07
N LYS A 840 -56.97 -9.44 35.46
CA LYS A 840 -56.91 -9.95 36.85
C LYS A 840 -55.97 -11.13 37.05
N ILE A 841 -55.18 -11.02 38.12
CA ILE A 841 -54.38 -12.06 38.77
C ILE A 841 -55.29 -12.93 39.64
N VAL A 842 -55.23 -14.26 39.52
CA VAL A 842 -55.46 -15.21 40.63
C VAL A 842 -54.52 -16.41 40.45
N ASN A 843 -53.97 -16.82 41.59
CA ASN A 843 -52.94 -17.80 41.84
C ASN A 843 -53.51 -19.21 42.12
N LEU A 844 -52.67 -20.21 41.83
CA LEU A 844 -52.37 -21.42 42.61
C LEU A 844 -53.22 -22.71 42.51
N LYS A 845 -52.43 -23.80 42.45
CA LYS A 845 -52.55 -25.17 43.03
C LYS A 845 -53.09 -26.29 42.12
N THR A 846 -52.19 -27.18 41.67
CA THR A 846 -51.89 -28.56 42.17
C THR A 846 -52.96 -29.57 41.70
N ASP A 847 -52.68 -30.78 41.20
CA ASP A 847 -51.78 -31.80 41.70
C ASP A 847 -51.38 -32.85 40.64
N LEU A 848 -50.34 -33.59 41.01
CA LEU A 848 -49.68 -34.72 40.36
C LEU A 848 -50.58 -35.89 39.97
N ASN A 849 -50.13 -36.66 38.97
CA ASN A 849 -49.86 -38.09 39.19
C ASN A 849 -48.80 -38.65 38.23
N ALA A 850 -47.87 -39.38 38.84
CA ALA A 850 -46.65 -39.96 38.27
C ALA A 850 -46.84 -41.41 37.82
N VAL A 851 -46.00 -41.90 36.91
CA VAL A 851 -45.45 -43.28 36.95
C VAL A 851 -43.97 -43.27 36.50
N TYR A 852 -43.17 -43.97 37.28
CA TYR A 852 -41.71 -44.19 37.24
C TYR A 852 -41.21 -45.07 36.08
N SER A 853 -39.97 -44.86 35.60
CA SER A 853 -38.79 -45.64 36.06
C SER A 853 -37.52 -45.38 35.23
N PHE A 854 -36.39 -45.54 35.93
CA PHE A 854 -35.01 -45.09 35.70
C PHE A 854 -34.15 -46.03 34.84
N LYS A 855 -33.10 -45.49 34.19
CA LYS A 855 -31.71 -45.67 34.69
C LYS A 855 -30.67 -44.74 34.02
N GLU A 856 -30.28 -43.77 34.84
CA GLU A 856 -28.99 -43.13 35.10
C GLU A 856 -27.75 -43.43 34.25
N GLY A 857 -26.98 -42.35 34.07
CA GLY A 857 -25.55 -42.41 33.77
C GLY A 857 -24.84 -41.05 33.73
N ASN A 858 -25.21 -40.13 34.64
CA ASN A 858 -24.42 -39.06 35.28
C ASN A 858 -23.08 -38.57 34.68
N MET A 859 -22.65 -37.32 34.84
CA MET A 859 -23.19 -36.04 35.30
C MET A 859 -21.97 -35.07 35.35
N PHE A 860 -22.27 -33.78 35.45
CA PHE A 860 -21.46 -32.68 36.02
C PHE A 860 -20.45 -31.98 35.10
N ALA A 861 -20.31 -30.66 35.11
CA ALA A 861 -21.11 -29.56 35.67
C ALA A 861 -20.54 -28.26 35.10
N ASN A 862 -21.42 -27.39 34.63
CA ASN A 862 -21.26 -25.92 34.52
C ASN A 862 -21.35 -25.31 35.96
N PRO A 863 -21.51 -23.99 36.24
CA PRO A 863 -21.30 -22.71 35.51
C PRO A 863 -20.63 -21.61 36.44
N ILE A 864 -20.49 -20.32 36.09
CA ILE A 864 -21.45 -19.21 36.43
C ILE A 864 -20.95 -17.85 35.89
N ASN A 865 -21.95 -17.07 35.44
CA ASN A 865 -22.02 -15.70 34.89
C ASN A 865 -21.68 -14.53 35.87
N TRP A 866 -21.38 -13.32 35.35
CA TRP A 866 -22.25 -12.11 35.32
C TRP A 866 -21.52 -10.78 34.98
N LEU A 867 -22.33 -9.82 34.49
CA LEU A 867 -22.09 -8.49 33.92
C LEU A 867 -21.47 -7.40 34.84
N GLN A 868 -20.75 -6.42 34.26
CA GLN A 868 -21.07 -4.96 34.19
C GLN A 868 -19.83 -4.03 34.03
N SER A 869 -20.10 -2.88 33.40
CA SER A 869 -19.28 -1.67 33.05
C SER A 869 -18.39 -1.10 34.17
N THR A 870 -17.30 -0.34 34.00
CA THR A 870 -17.04 0.95 33.28
C THR A 870 -15.52 1.31 33.33
N SER A 871 -15.02 2.02 32.31
CA SER A 871 -13.88 2.99 32.17
C SER A 871 -12.82 3.19 33.31
N PHE A 872 -11.51 3.39 33.09
CA PHE A 872 -10.76 4.50 32.43
C PHE A 872 -9.22 4.20 32.44
N TYR A 873 -8.46 4.71 31.43
CA TYR A 873 -7.00 5.06 31.31
C TYR A 873 -5.96 4.51 32.34
N GLN A 874 -4.71 4.09 32.04
CA GLN A 874 -3.62 4.71 31.26
C GLN A 874 -2.34 3.79 31.24
N LYS A 875 -1.56 3.80 30.13
CA LYS A 875 -0.06 3.62 29.96
C LYS A 875 0.66 2.40 30.62
N ILE A 876 1.66 1.69 30.07
CA ILE A 876 2.71 1.94 29.04
C ILE A 876 3.38 0.59 28.68
N GLN A 877 3.73 0.43 27.38
CA GLN A 877 4.89 -0.23 26.72
C GLN A 877 5.35 -1.67 27.10
N LEU A 878 6.03 -2.49 26.29
CA LEU A 878 6.52 -2.59 24.89
C LEU A 878 6.92 -4.10 24.78
N GLU A 879 6.89 -4.79 23.65
CA GLU A 879 8.02 -4.89 22.72
C GLU A 879 7.69 -5.81 21.52
N SER A 880 8.44 -5.57 20.44
CA SER A 880 8.74 -6.41 19.27
C SER A 880 7.86 -6.29 18.00
N ALA A 881 8.22 -5.24 17.26
CA ALA A 881 8.71 -5.26 15.87
C ALA A 881 7.77 -5.65 14.71
N ALA A 882 7.57 -4.63 13.87
CA ALA A 882 7.04 -4.68 12.52
C ALA A 882 8.20 -4.86 11.50
N ASN A 883 8.00 -5.69 10.46
CA ASN A 883 7.98 -5.30 9.03
C ASN A 883 9.34 -5.49 8.27
N PRO A 884 9.50 -5.15 6.97
CA PRO A 884 9.63 -6.10 5.85
C PRO A 884 10.88 -5.91 4.94
N GLN A 885 11.03 -6.80 3.94
CA GLN A 885 11.59 -6.58 2.57
C GLN A 885 13.07 -6.19 2.33
N THR A 886 13.75 -6.99 1.49
CA THR A 886 14.89 -6.61 0.60
C THR A 886 14.81 -7.50 -0.66
N ILE A 887 14.36 -7.01 -1.83
CA ILE A 887 15.09 -6.35 -2.95
C ILE A 887 16.07 -7.26 -3.72
N LEU A 888 15.90 -7.37 -5.06
CA LEU A 888 16.96 -7.04 -6.03
C LEU A 888 16.48 -6.82 -7.48
N ASN A 889 17.17 -5.85 -8.10
CA ASN A 889 16.96 -5.11 -9.35
C ASN A 889 17.19 -5.90 -10.65
N LEU A 890 16.70 -5.35 -11.77
CA LEU A 890 17.50 -5.09 -12.98
C LEU A 890 16.82 -4.07 -13.93
N ASP A 891 17.62 -3.55 -14.85
CA ASP A 891 17.73 -2.16 -15.31
C ASP A 891 16.98 -1.84 -16.64
N LYS A 892 16.90 -0.54 -16.92
CA LYS A 892 16.32 0.22 -18.06
C LYS A 892 16.41 -0.38 -19.48
N LYS A 893 15.36 -0.20 -20.30
CA LYS A 893 15.34 0.68 -21.52
C LYS A 893 14.03 0.63 -22.35
N HIS A 894 13.64 1.82 -22.84
CA HIS A 894 12.85 2.18 -24.03
C HIS A 894 11.31 2.05 -24.10
N LEU A 895 10.67 3.22 -23.98
CA LEU A 895 9.80 3.93 -24.96
C LEU A 895 9.05 3.15 -26.06
N LEU A 896 7.76 3.51 -26.17
CA LEU A 896 6.84 3.52 -27.33
C LEU A 896 6.26 2.17 -27.82
N GLN A 897 5.09 1.81 -27.30
CA GLN A 897 3.79 1.89 -27.97
C GLN A 897 2.65 1.67 -26.98
#